data_AF-A0A1E7FXT7-F1
#
_entry.id   AF-A0A1E7FXT7-F1
#
_cell.length_a   1.000
_cell.length_b   1.000
_cell.length_c   1.000
_cell.angle_alpha   90.00
_cell.angle_beta   90.00
_cell.angle_gamma   90.00
#
_symmetry.space_group_name_H-M   'P 1'
#
loop_
_entity.id
_entity.type
_entity.pdbx_description
1 polymer ?
#
loop_
_entity_poly.entity_id
_entity_poly.type
_entity_poly.pdbx_seq_one_letter_code
_entity_poly.pdbx_strand_id
1 'polypeptide(L)'
;MTEKLCLFIIFLSCSLVSLANASILVTVSTPTGNQNSGKSSSLSSSSVTYKVVNEFNETLFRGDDIAVFMYGTWCVASSSSSSSAQQQSSSSPSSACSDNTDSTKTNKTKTETSSRPLTFVNQETMNGTVPGLGKYHGIRIRWTCSPITQPSDNDRNKFNNNNNNNNSSTPLVHTPISVPVVTSFLNFESQRAVIFDIEFPNGAENTSLTLSRNNGNDNKDGSTATLVTFPSFVMASSMKKGEGGKREFIPVKNNNKKIMEMNNYFPPTFPSALSWEGSFVQSVRGLSTGPQGGPTVFYNASDPSLKNVVLNHWSTFTAGNNKDWTGRYSAFSPGISGRIKTIPAGFSQSILLYEGSQYGITGTLNEWGSIMQKTSTSTFPSVSTSTSTSKFSLSSHDEEEKDRNKIKDVTLEKIGYQTDNGAMYCFCPQKNCSKVLLHEKEYLDSIGIPIGYLSFQGAGTSSGRGKAAPWCIERWSADGGQDPEHYPLDMKTFHQALAKPLQLYAPYFCPNSTKYFQPNTPWKSLSSNPDLPGCSGFSFDTVDAADSKDFFTWFMKKGVDAAGMASFESDFMNQNVNCVDDFIESATATDDFLSGMADAALELNTPIQWCYASPNSVFASLDFPAVTNFRVSFDFCYGHSYEIGESSLLVWALGAVASKDTLWTTNNDKTETPGCKWTVDHETVAAELHIVLALMSTGPVGISDAIGMTNATLLQRVISKDGYLLQPSKPITAVDSSFLDNSQLDGYLYGTYSLGPSWIFVSFQIRNPFTVTLRDFWPPVKVEQSLTSLMLAYRTFASSSDCLDGADAIQSGCVTMVAIKDDVSTNSSGSIFVVPSSSFESPGSDLSPTVVTVFQECPHNGVFFLGELNKYVALSPRRFKSLTCTKEGISVMIQGSKDEIVELTFLLPRTIGTKIWYEVWQEKVNISEKDALARVDFRMTDHMNREMIFVTREE
;
A
#
# COMPACT_ATOMS: atom_id res chain seq x y z
N MET A 1 48.60 41.80 -0.68
CA MET A 1 49.27 41.33 -1.92
C MET A 1 50.44 40.49 -1.46
N THR A 2 50.57 39.20 -1.73
CA THR A 2 50.03 38.33 -2.78
C THR A 2 50.36 36.89 -2.33
N GLU A 3 49.51 35.93 -2.69
CA GLU A 3 49.77 34.48 -2.80
C GLU A 3 50.39 33.66 -1.63
N LYS A 4 49.66 32.59 -1.28
CA LYS A 4 50.05 31.28 -0.68
C LYS A 4 49.41 30.98 0.66
N LEU A 5 48.22 30.35 0.60
CA LEU A 5 47.70 29.53 1.67
C LEU A 5 47.65 28.08 1.16
N CYS A 6 48.68 27.31 1.51
CA CYS A 6 48.79 25.88 1.25
C CYS A 6 49.37 25.22 2.51
N LEU A 7 48.65 24.23 3.05
CA LEU A 7 49.03 23.23 4.05
C LEU A 7 49.43 23.69 5.47
N PHE A 8 48.57 23.40 6.46
CA PHE A 8 48.77 22.37 7.50
C PHE A 8 47.77 22.58 8.66
N ILE A 9 46.61 21.91 8.64
CA ILE A 9 45.99 21.27 9.82
C ILE A 9 45.16 20.09 9.28
N ILE A 10 45.76 18.90 9.24
CA ILE A 10 45.07 17.60 9.21
C ILE A 10 45.63 16.83 10.39
N PHE A 11 44.82 16.63 11.43
CA PHE A 11 44.54 15.33 12.08
C PHE A 11 43.70 15.54 13.36
N LEU A 12 42.73 14.63 13.53
CA LEU A 12 41.76 14.47 14.63
C LEU A 12 40.48 15.33 14.61
N SER A 13 39.46 14.84 13.88
CA SER A 13 38.11 14.61 14.44
C SER A 13 37.19 13.97 13.39
N CYS A 14 36.35 13.03 13.83
CA CYS A 14 35.16 12.49 13.18
C CYS A 14 35.35 11.44 12.07
N SER A 15 35.52 10.20 12.53
CA SER A 15 34.81 9.06 11.93
C SER A 15 33.39 9.03 12.49
N LEU A 16 32.42 8.67 11.65
CA LEU A 16 30.95 8.63 11.85
C LEU A 16 30.23 9.95 11.52
N VAL A 17 29.11 9.79 10.81
CA VAL A 17 28.23 10.79 10.18
C VAL A 17 28.64 11.18 8.76
N SER A 18 27.95 10.59 7.77
CA SER A 18 27.31 11.31 6.65
C SER A 18 26.86 10.36 5.52
N LEU A 19 25.72 9.70 5.72
CA LEU A 19 24.80 9.30 4.66
C LEU A 19 23.43 9.77 5.17
N ALA A 20 22.70 10.59 4.40
CA ALA A 20 21.28 11.00 4.60
C ALA A 20 21.00 12.51 4.64
N ASN A 21 21.82 13.31 3.99
CA ASN A 21 21.26 14.44 3.27
C ASN A 21 21.45 14.08 1.79
N ALA A 22 20.38 13.94 1.02
CA ALA A 22 20.47 13.64 -0.39
C ALA A 22 19.64 14.63 -1.19
N SER A 23 20.29 15.72 -1.61
CA SER A 23 19.82 16.44 -2.78
C SER A 23 19.97 15.55 -4.01
N ILE A 24 18.87 15.16 -4.66
CA ILE A 24 18.90 14.37 -5.89
C ILE A 24 19.14 15.30 -7.08
N LEU A 25 20.28 15.15 -7.75
CA LEU A 25 20.61 15.96 -8.93
C LEU A 25 20.81 15.06 -10.16
N VAL A 26 19.99 15.24 -11.18
CA VAL A 26 20.19 14.63 -12.50
C VAL A 26 21.07 15.54 -13.34
N THR A 27 22.27 15.08 -13.68
CA THR A 27 23.19 15.76 -14.61
C THR A 27 23.23 15.04 -15.95
N VAL A 28 23.10 15.79 -17.03
CA VAL A 28 23.11 15.27 -18.41
C VAL A 28 24.23 15.93 -19.16
N SER A 29 25.23 15.15 -19.56
CA SER A 29 26.33 15.65 -20.36
C SER A 29 26.13 15.25 -21.82
N THR A 30 25.89 16.24 -22.69
CA THR A 30 25.97 16.09 -24.15
C THR A 30 27.36 16.51 -24.63
N PRO A 31 28.02 15.77 -25.54
CA PRO A 31 29.25 16.25 -26.15
C PRO A 31 28.97 17.53 -26.94
N THR A 32 29.55 18.66 -26.52
CA THR A 32 29.50 19.91 -27.30
C THR A 32 30.44 19.81 -28.48
N GLY A 33 29.94 19.29 -29.61
CA GLY A 33 30.64 19.36 -30.88
C GLY A 33 30.75 20.80 -31.33
N ASN A 34 31.96 21.36 -31.29
CA ASN A 34 32.26 22.71 -31.74
C ASN A 34 32.01 22.80 -33.26
N GLN A 35 30.83 23.28 -33.68
CA GLN A 35 30.51 23.52 -35.09
C GLN A 35 31.25 24.75 -35.59
N ASN A 36 32.54 24.61 -35.88
CA ASN A 36 33.31 25.57 -36.66
C ASN A 36 34.50 24.88 -37.34
N SER A 37 34.23 23.94 -38.26
CA SER A 37 35.10 23.68 -39.40
C SER A 37 34.36 22.88 -40.47
N GLY A 38 34.30 23.41 -41.69
CA GLY A 38 33.61 22.81 -42.83
C GLY A 38 34.33 21.58 -43.41
N LYS A 39 34.34 20.47 -42.67
CA LYS A 39 34.69 19.15 -43.21
C LYS A 39 33.70 18.09 -42.71
N SER A 40 33.17 17.34 -43.66
CA SER A 40 32.35 16.13 -43.46
C SER A 40 33.10 15.12 -42.58
N SER A 41 32.87 15.18 -41.26
CA SER A 41 33.25 14.14 -40.30
C SER A 41 32.03 13.26 -40.03
N SER A 42 32.19 11.95 -40.16
CA SER A 42 31.25 10.95 -39.64
C SER A 42 30.86 11.29 -38.20
N LEU A 43 29.56 11.40 -37.90
CA LEU A 43 29.07 11.54 -36.54
C LEU A 43 29.61 10.36 -35.71
N SER A 44 30.60 10.63 -34.85
CA SER A 44 30.95 9.71 -33.77
C SER A 44 29.74 9.60 -32.86
N SER A 45 29.36 8.37 -32.47
CA SER A 45 28.24 8.11 -31.58
C SER A 45 28.33 8.99 -30.33
N SER A 46 27.47 10.00 -30.26
CA SER A 46 27.33 10.86 -29.09
C SER A 46 26.64 10.04 -28.00
N SER A 47 27.42 9.51 -27.05
CA SER A 47 26.85 8.91 -25.85
C SER A 47 26.33 10.03 -24.95
N VAL A 48 25.02 10.00 -24.65
CA VAL A 48 24.45 10.86 -23.61
C VAL A 48 24.52 10.09 -22.31
N THR A 49 25.32 10.56 -21.36
CA THR A 49 25.43 9.97 -20.03
C THR A 49 24.59 10.79 -19.06
N TYR A 50 23.71 10.12 -18.34
CA TYR A 50 22.92 10.71 -17.26
C TYR A 50 23.50 10.21 -15.95
N LYS A 51 23.73 11.11 -15.00
CA LYS A 51 24.09 10.72 -13.63
C LYS A 51 23.11 11.33 -12.66
N VAL A 52 22.55 10.51 -11.81
CA VAL A 52 21.88 10.96 -10.60
C VAL A 52 22.93 10.94 -9.50
N VAL A 53 23.13 12.06 -8.83
CA VAL A 53 24.07 12.16 -7.71
C VAL A 53 23.33 12.58 -6.45
N ASN A 54 23.86 12.22 -5.28
CA ASN A 54 23.46 12.83 -4.03
C ASN A 54 24.17 14.18 -3.87
N GLU A 55 23.91 14.89 -2.78
CA GLU A 55 24.53 16.18 -2.49
C GLU A 55 26.05 16.13 -2.27
N PHE A 56 26.61 14.95 -1.96
CA PHE A 56 28.05 14.73 -1.86
C PHE A 56 28.69 14.49 -3.23
N ASN A 57 27.93 14.65 -4.32
CA ASN A 57 28.33 14.33 -5.69
C ASN A 57 28.71 12.84 -5.87
N GLU A 58 28.27 11.99 -4.94
CA GLU A 58 28.36 10.55 -5.10
C GLU A 58 27.32 10.14 -6.12
N THR A 59 27.75 9.39 -7.12
CA THR A 59 26.85 8.87 -8.15
C THR A 59 25.91 7.87 -7.51
N LEU A 60 24.67 8.29 -7.28
CA LEU A 60 23.57 7.40 -6.96
C LEU A 60 23.30 6.49 -8.17
N PHE A 61 23.25 7.04 -9.39
CA PHE A 61 22.98 6.26 -10.61
C PHE A 61 23.77 6.80 -11.82
N ARG A 62 24.25 5.93 -12.71
CA ARG A 62 24.57 6.27 -14.11
C ARG A 62 23.62 5.52 -15.04
N GLY A 63 22.96 6.21 -15.97
CA GLY A 63 21.90 5.68 -16.84
C GLY A 63 22.39 4.85 -18.03
N ASP A 64 23.35 3.94 -17.82
CA ASP A 64 24.10 3.32 -18.92
C ASP A 64 23.39 2.14 -19.61
N ASP A 65 22.14 1.80 -19.26
CA ASP A 65 21.29 0.83 -19.99
C ASP A 65 19.80 1.18 -19.90
N ILE A 66 19.28 2.01 -20.81
CA ILE A 66 17.84 2.00 -21.11
C ILE A 66 17.62 0.77 -21.99
N ALA A 67 16.84 -0.19 -21.52
CA ALA A 67 16.46 -1.36 -22.32
C ALA A 67 14.94 -1.44 -22.46
N VAL A 68 14.48 -1.57 -23.70
CA VAL A 68 13.06 -1.72 -24.05
C VAL A 68 12.91 -2.93 -24.94
N PHE A 69 12.08 -3.89 -24.54
CA PHE A 69 11.74 -5.05 -25.33
C PHE A 69 10.51 -4.74 -26.19
N MET A 70 10.69 -4.78 -27.51
CA MET A 70 9.62 -4.55 -28.48
C MET A 70 9.89 -5.31 -29.76
N TYR A 71 8.82 -5.72 -30.45
CA TYR A 71 8.93 -6.48 -31.70
C TYR A 71 9.80 -7.74 -31.58
N GLY A 72 9.76 -8.40 -30.42
CA GLY A 72 10.51 -9.64 -30.14
C GLY A 72 12.02 -9.48 -29.89
N THR A 73 12.53 -8.27 -29.66
CA THR A 73 13.96 -8.01 -29.46
C THR A 73 14.20 -6.89 -28.43
N TRP A 74 15.34 -6.95 -27.74
CA TRP A 74 15.77 -5.88 -26.82
C TRP A 74 16.39 -4.73 -27.60
N CYS A 75 15.87 -3.52 -27.44
CA CYS A 75 16.47 -2.27 -27.86
C CYS A 75 17.17 -1.64 -26.65
N VAL A 76 18.49 -1.49 -26.71
CA VAL A 76 19.34 -1.06 -25.59
C VAL A 76 20.13 0.19 -25.98
N ALA A 77 20.08 1.21 -25.14
CA ALA A 77 20.97 2.36 -25.22
C ALA A 77 22.25 2.03 -24.42
N SER A 78 23.24 1.38 -25.04
CA SER A 78 24.50 1.03 -24.37
C SER A 78 25.53 2.15 -24.46
N SER A 79 26.24 2.43 -23.37
CA SER A 79 27.40 3.35 -23.33
C SER A 79 28.63 2.84 -24.08
N SER A 80 28.69 1.54 -24.41
CA SER A 80 29.85 0.88 -25.04
C SER A 80 29.54 0.38 -26.45
N SER A 81 29.25 1.29 -27.39
CA SER A 81 29.34 0.95 -28.82
C SER A 81 30.80 0.98 -29.28
N SER A 82 31.66 0.10 -28.74
CA SER A 82 32.94 -0.19 -29.39
C SER A 82 32.67 -1.16 -30.54
N SER A 83 32.49 -0.62 -31.73
CA SER A 83 32.49 -1.36 -32.98
C SER A 83 33.85 -2.02 -33.20
N SER A 84 34.00 -3.29 -32.82
CA SER A 84 35.13 -4.12 -33.26
C SER A 84 34.69 -5.57 -33.48
N ALA A 85 33.83 -5.78 -34.47
CA ALA A 85 33.75 -7.05 -35.17
C ALA A 85 34.82 -7.05 -36.28
N GLN A 86 36.06 -7.41 -35.95
CA GLN A 86 37.05 -7.77 -36.96
C GLN A 86 36.96 -9.27 -37.22
N GLN A 87 36.63 -9.62 -38.47
CA GLN A 87 36.87 -10.92 -39.06
C GLN A 87 38.34 -11.30 -38.85
N GLN A 88 38.61 -12.43 -38.20
CA GLN A 88 39.91 -13.10 -38.31
C GLN A 88 39.72 -14.54 -38.82
N SER A 89 40.34 -14.74 -39.97
CA SER A 89 40.51 -15.94 -40.75
C SER A 89 41.48 -16.95 -40.11
N SER A 90 41.11 -18.23 -40.20
CA SER A 90 41.95 -19.42 -40.40
C SER A 90 43.45 -19.38 -40.01
N SER A 91 43.84 -20.19 -39.03
CA SER A 91 44.90 -21.21 -39.19
C SER A 91 45.03 -22.10 -37.94
N SER A 92 45.12 -23.41 -38.15
CA SER A 92 45.64 -24.43 -37.21
C SER A 92 47.16 -24.58 -37.46
N PRO A 93 48.02 -25.16 -36.58
CA PRO A 93 47.88 -26.55 -36.10
C PRO A 93 48.43 -26.94 -34.69
N SER A 94 47.98 -28.13 -34.26
CA SER A 94 48.70 -29.23 -33.55
C SER A 94 49.18 -29.13 -32.08
N SER A 95 48.57 -29.96 -31.22
CA SER A 95 49.12 -31.20 -30.59
C SER A 95 49.17 -31.33 -29.05
N ALA A 96 48.70 -32.52 -28.59
CA ALA A 96 49.00 -33.31 -27.37
C ALA A 96 48.43 -32.83 -26.00
N CYS A 97 47.82 -33.62 -25.12
CA CYS A 97 47.44 -35.05 -25.02
C CYS A 97 46.33 -35.26 -23.95
N SER A 98 45.49 -36.29 -24.17
CA SER A 98 44.75 -37.25 -23.30
C SER A 98 44.43 -36.93 -21.80
N ASP A 99 43.33 -37.35 -21.15
CA ASP A 99 42.47 -38.54 -21.24
C ASP A 99 41.07 -38.32 -20.62
N ASN A 100 40.05 -38.85 -21.30
CA ASN A 100 38.87 -39.61 -20.84
C ASN A 100 38.29 -39.45 -19.40
N THR A 101 37.05 -38.97 -19.27
CA THR A 101 35.82 -39.81 -19.20
C THR A 101 34.55 -38.97 -18.93
N ASP A 102 33.45 -39.49 -19.46
CA ASP A 102 32.04 -39.20 -19.21
C ASP A 102 31.30 -38.20 -20.12
N SER A 103 30.32 -38.76 -20.81
CA SER A 103 29.69 -38.24 -22.01
C SER A 103 28.18 -38.15 -21.82
N THR A 104 27.70 -36.97 -21.45
CA THR A 104 26.33 -36.51 -21.71
C THR A 104 26.36 -35.04 -22.12
N LYS A 105 26.91 -34.75 -23.32
CA LYS A 105 26.83 -33.42 -23.95
C LYS A 105 25.44 -33.22 -24.52
N THR A 106 24.58 -32.55 -23.76
CA THR A 106 23.48 -31.77 -24.32
C THR A 106 24.07 -30.56 -25.03
N ASN A 107 23.86 -30.45 -26.35
CA ASN A 107 24.13 -29.25 -27.12
C ASN A 107 23.15 -28.15 -26.67
N LYS A 108 23.42 -27.46 -25.55
CA LYS A 108 22.82 -26.16 -25.25
C LYS A 108 23.49 -25.14 -26.17
N THR A 109 22.90 -24.92 -27.35
CA THR A 109 23.11 -23.71 -28.14
C THR A 109 22.81 -22.51 -27.24
N LYS A 110 23.84 -21.79 -26.79
CA LYS A 110 23.68 -20.47 -26.19
C LYS A 110 23.06 -19.58 -27.27
N THR A 111 21.77 -19.36 -27.20
CA THR A 111 21.09 -18.25 -27.87
C THR A 111 21.65 -16.97 -27.27
N GLU A 112 22.64 -16.36 -27.93
CA GLU A 112 22.94 -14.96 -27.70
C GLU A 112 21.68 -14.17 -28.05
N THR A 113 21.04 -13.60 -27.04
CA THR A 113 19.94 -12.66 -27.21
C THR A 113 20.48 -11.46 -27.99
N SER A 114 20.20 -11.40 -29.29
CA SER A 114 20.62 -10.26 -30.11
C SER A 114 19.88 -9.01 -29.62
N SER A 115 20.59 -8.11 -28.95
CA SER A 115 20.11 -6.77 -28.63
C SER A 115 20.40 -5.81 -29.80
N ARG A 116 19.63 -4.72 -29.86
CA ARG A 116 19.72 -3.66 -30.87
C ARG A 116 20.04 -2.33 -30.22
N PRO A 117 20.68 -1.39 -30.92
CA PRO A 117 20.90 -0.07 -30.37
C PRO A 117 19.61 0.76 -30.36
N LEU A 118 19.28 1.37 -29.23
CA LEU A 118 18.40 2.55 -29.20
C LEU A 118 19.20 3.74 -29.74
N THR A 119 18.73 4.32 -30.84
CA THR A 119 19.41 5.45 -31.49
C THR A 119 18.80 6.76 -31.01
N PHE A 120 19.63 7.63 -30.43
CA PHE A 120 19.25 8.98 -30.06
C PHE A 120 18.79 9.77 -31.29
N VAL A 121 17.63 10.41 -31.20
CA VAL A 121 17.08 11.27 -32.27
C VAL A 121 17.25 12.74 -31.89
N ASN A 122 16.66 13.14 -30.77
CA ASN A 122 16.75 14.50 -30.27
C ASN A 122 16.49 14.56 -28.75
N GLN A 123 16.77 15.74 -28.19
CA GLN A 123 16.56 16.07 -26.80
C GLN A 123 15.90 17.45 -26.70
N GLU A 124 14.96 17.60 -25.79
CA GLU A 124 14.36 18.88 -25.42
C GLU A 124 14.41 19.08 -23.90
N THR A 125 14.56 20.33 -23.47
CA THR A 125 14.43 20.71 -22.06
C THR A 125 12.96 20.91 -21.74
N MET A 126 12.51 20.35 -20.63
CA MET A 126 11.16 20.54 -20.11
C MET A 126 11.20 21.35 -18.83
N ASN A 127 10.21 22.21 -18.64
CA ASN A 127 9.95 22.86 -17.37
C ASN A 127 8.45 22.81 -17.13
N GLY A 128 8.04 22.66 -15.88
CA GLY A 128 6.63 22.64 -15.54
C GLY A 128 6.40 22.59 -14.05
N THR A 129 5.19 22.19 -13.66
CA THR A 129 4.82 22.00 -12.26
C THR A 129 3.95 20.76 -12.17
N VAL A 130 4.20 19.93 -11.17
CA VAL A 130 3.33 18.79 -10.82
C VAL A 130 2.72 19.08 -9.46
N PRO A 131 1.39 18.98 -9.29
CA PRO A 131 0.74 19.17 -7.99
C PRO A 131 1.35 18.29 -6.91
N GLY A 132 1.59 18.86 -5.72
CA GLY A 132 2.27 18.16 -4.62
C GLY A 132 3.80 18.09 -4.73
N LEU A 133 4.38 18.01 -5.94
CA LEU A 133 5.84 17.96 -6.13
C LEU A 133 6.48 19.32 -6.46
N GLY A 134 5.68 20.28 -6.92
CA GLY A 134 6.14 21.62 -7.25
C GLY A 134 6.75 21.72 -8.65
N LYS A 135 7.61 22.72 -8.84
CA LYS A 135 8.24 23.00 -10.13
C LYS A 135 9.32 21.98 -10.45
N TYR A 136 9.47 21.67 -11.73
CA TYR A 136 10.53 20.79 -12.21
C TYR A 136 11.30 21.41 -13.38
N HIS A 137 12.56 20.97 -13.48
CA HIS A 137 13.41 21.08 -14.64
C HIS A 137 13.72 19.67 -15.12
N GLY A 138 13.49 19.40 -16.39
CA GLY A 138 13.60 18.06 -16.94
C GLY A 138 14.16 18.02 -18.34
N ILE A 139 14.40 16.81 -18.80
CA ILE A 139 14.91 16.51 -20.13
C ILE A 139 14.04 15.40 -20.72
N ARG A 140 13.60 15.59 -21.95
CA ARG A 140 12.89 14.60 -22.74
C ARG A 140 13.71 14.22 -23.95
N ILE A 141 13.88 12.92 -24.15
CA ILE A 141 14.73 12.34 -25.17
C ILE A 141 13.88 11.46 -26.05
N ARG A 142 13.99 11.66 -27.36
CA ARG A 142 13.40 10.76 -28.35
C ARG A 142 14.46 9.79 -28.82
N TRP A 143 14.11 8.52 -28.74
CA TRP A 143 14.89 7.40 -29.24
C TRP A 143 14.15 6.76 -30.41
N THR A 144 14.91 6.01 -31.20
CA THR A 144 14.36 5.14 -32.24
C THR A 144 14.96 3.75 -32.13
N CYS A 145 14.13 2.73 -32.30
CA CYS A 145 14.58 1.37 -32.51
C CYS A 145 14.19 0.92 -33.93
N SER A 146 15.19 0.55 -34.75
CA SER A 146 14.95 0.04 -36.10
C SER A 146 14.46 -1.41 -36.03
N PRO A 147 13.29 -1.77 -36.59
CA PRO A 147 12.79 -3.15 -36.60
C PRO A 147 13.60 -4.05 -37.54
N ILE A 148 13.41 -5.36 -37.43
CA ILE A 148 13.96 -6.33 -38.39
C ILE A 148 13.37 -5.97 -39.76
N THR A 149 14.21 -5.68 -40.76
CA THR A 149 13.78 -5.88 -42.15
C THR A 149 13.35 -7.34 -42.22
N GLN A 150 12.04 -7.61 -42.37
CA GLN A 150 11.50 -8.97 -42.31
C GLN A 150 12.40 -9.94 -43.09
N PRO A 151 12.61 -11.17 -42.59
CA PRO A 151 13.39 -12.15 -43.33
C PRO A 151 12.84 -12.22 -44.75
N SER A 152 13.73 -12.04 -45.73
CA SER A 152 13.37 -12.09 -47.15
C SER A 152 12.48 -13.30 -47.44
N ASP A 153 11.49 -13.17 -48.31
CA ASP A 153 10.46 -14.19 -48.64
C ASP A 153 10.98 -15.63 -48.86
N ASN A 154 12.28 -15.82 -49.06
CA ASN A 154 12.93 -17.13 -49.13
C ASN A 154 12.79 -17.99 -47.85
N ASP A 155 12.64 -17.43 -46.65
CA ASP A 155 12.48 -18.23 -45.42
C ASP A 155 11.03 -18.66 -45.14
N ARG A 156 10.02 -17.99 -45.74
CA ARG A 156 8.61 -18.41 -45.67
C ARG A 156 8.33 -19.69 -46.48
N ASN A 157 9.11 -19.96 -47.52
CA ASN A 157 8.94 -21.15 -48.36
C ASN A 157 9.32 -22.48 -47.68
N LYS A 158 9.91 -22.47 -46.49
CA LYS A 158 10.17 -23.71 -45.72
C LYS A 158 9.03 -24.13 -44.78
N PHE A 159 8.06 -23.25 -44.50
CA PHE A 159 6.94 -23.57 -43.61
C PHE A 159 5.61 -23.85 -44.31
N ASN A 160 5.52 -23.64 -45.63
CA ASN A 160 4.24 -23.69 -46.36
C ASN A 160 4.21 -24.72 -47.50
N ASN A 161 4.79 -25.90 -47.29
CA ASN A 161 4.72 -27.01 -48.25
C ASN A 161 3.43 -27.84 -48.01
N ASN A 162 2.26 -27.20 -48.15
CA ASN A 162 0.96 -27.86 -48.35
C ASN A 162 -0.16 -26.83 -48.59
N ASN A 163 -0.19 -26.21 -49.77
CA ASN A 163 -1.43 -25.95 -50.53
C ASN A 163 -1.11 -25.18 -51.82
N ASN A 164 -1.36 -25.82 -52.96
CA ASN A 164 -1.41 -25.16 -54.26
C ASN A 164 -2.70 -24.33 -54.35
N ASN A 165 -2.58 -23.01 -54.49
CA ASN A 165 -3.43 -22.24 -55.40
C ASN A 165 -2.78 -20.89 -55.72
N ASN A 166 -2.55 -20.68 -57.01
CA ASN A 166 -2.03 -19.46 -57.59
C ASN A 166 -3.01 -18.30 -57.38
N ASN A 167 -2.55 -17.22 -56.75
CA ASN A 167 -2.98 -15.87 -57.13
C ASN A 167 -1.89 -14.84 -56.81
N SER A 168 -1.70 -13.95 -57.78
CA SER A 168 -0.72 -12.87 -57.85
C SER A 168 -0.76 -11.95 -56.61
N SER A 169 0.33 -11.92 -55.83
CA SER A 169 0.59 -10.89 -54.82
C SER A 169 1.68 -9.94 -55.30
N THR A 170 1.34 -8.67 -55.50
CA THR A 170 2.27 -7.56 -55.68
C THR A 170 3.22 -7.44 -54.49
N PRO A 171 4.53 -7.20 -54.69
CA PRO A 171 5.48 -7.06 -53.59
C PRO A 171 5.22 -5.75 -52.84
N LEU A 172 4.69 -5.86 -51.61
CA LEU A 172 4.62 -4.75 -50.67
C LEU A 172 6.05 -4.40 -50.23
N VAL A 173 6.56 -3.28 -50.73
CA VAL A 173 7.80 -2.67 -50.24
C VAL A 173 7.54 -2.17 -48.82
N HIS A 174 7.81 -2.99 -47.82
CA HIS A 174 7.78 -2.56 -46.43
C HIS A 174 9.02 -1.73 -46.12
N THR A 175 8.90 -0.40 -46.16
CA THR A 175 9.88 0.50 -45.57
C THR A 175 10.01 0.17 -44.07
N PRO A 176 11.22 -0.06 -43.53
CA PRO A 176 11.39 -0.35 -42.11
C PRO A 176 10.88 0.84 -41.28
N ILE A 177 9.79 0.62 -40.56
CA ILE A 177 9.15 1.65 -39.73
C ILE A 177 9.98 1.79 -38.46
N SER A 178 10.77 2.86 -38.36
CA SER A 178 11.46 3.19 -37.12
C SER A 178 10.44 3.50 -36.03
N VAL A 179 10.50 2.80 -34.89
CA VAL A 179 9.53 2.97 -33.80
C VAL A 179 10.10 3.93 -32.78
N PRO A 180 9.44 5.08 -32.52
CA PRO A 180 9.90 6.04 -31.54
C PRO A 180 9.61 5.54 -30.13
N VAL A 181 10.56 5.73 -29.23
CA VAL A 181 10.38 5.64 -27.78
C VAL A 181 10.79 6.98 -27.20
N VAL A 182 9.98 7.52 -26.29
CA VAL A 182 10.30 8.79 -25.65
C VAL A 182 10.54 8.54 -24.18
N THR A 183 11.58 9.14 -23.62
CA THR A 183 11.91 9.02 -22.19
C THR A 183 12.08 10.40 -21.60
N SER A 184 11.49 10.66 -20.44
CA SER A 184 11.62 11.93 -19.74
C SER A 184 12.21 11.75 -18.36
N PHE A 185 13.05 12.70 -17.94
CA PHE A 185 13.66 12.77 -16.62
C PHE A 185 13.30 14.13 -16.03
N LEU A 186 12.46 14.15 -14.99
CA LEU A 186 11.98 15.39 -14.37
C LEU A 186 12.60 15.50 -12.98
N ASN A 187 13.44 16.52 -12.77
CA ASN A 187 14.02 16.82 -11.47
C ASN A 187 13.29 18.00 -10.83
N PHE A 188 12.85 17.85 -9.60
CA PHE A 188 12.04 18.86 -8.91
C PHE A 188 12.92 19.87 -8.15
N GLU A 189 12.47 21.12 -8.05
CA GLU A 189 13.19 22.19 -7.32
C GLU A 189 13.40 21.83 -5.84
N SER A 190 12.55 20.96 -5.28
CA SER A 190 12.71 20.41 -3.93
C SER A 190 13.94 19.52 -3.77
N GLN A 191 14.50 19.01 -4.88
CA GLN A 191 15.59 18.03 -4.94
C GLN A 191 15.31 16.71 -4.20
N ARG A 192 14.04 16.44 -3.92
CA ARG A 192 13.58 15.26 -3.17
C ARG A 192 12.77 14.28 -4.02
N ALA A 193 12.51 14.64 -5.27
CA ALA A 193 11.74 13.84 -6.18
C ALA A 193 12.39 13.82 -7.57
N VAL A 194 12.37 12.67 -8.20
CA VAL A 194 12.66 12.50 -9.62
C VAL A 194 11.57 11.64 -10.25
N ILE A 195 11.04 12.08 -11.38
CA ILE A 195 10.17 11.28 -12.22
C ILE A 195 10.95 10.78 -13.43
N PHE A 196 10.87 9.48 -13.66
CA PHE A 196 11.29 8.82 -14.88
C PHE A 196 10.03 8.44 -15.66
N ASP A 197 9.90 8.90 -16.88
CA ASP A 197 8.73 8.63 -17.71
C ASP A 197 9.15 7.96 -19.02
N ILE A 198 8.30 7.05 -19.50
CA ILE A 198 8.41 6.47 -20.83
C ILE A 198 7.10 6.59 -21.56
N GLU A 199 7.19 6.97 -22.83
CA GLU A 199 6.06 7.03 -23.73
C GLU A 199 6.33 6.17 -24.97
N PHE A 200 5.27 5.57 -25.49
CA PHE A 200 5.24 4.83 -26.75
C PHE A 200 4.31 5.58 -27.73
N PRO A 201 4.77 6.65 -28.41
CA PRO A 201 3.90 7.49 -29.24
C PRO A 201 3.14 6.72 -30.32
N ASN A 202 3.77 5.69 -30.88
CA ASN A 202 3.18 4.84 -31.91
C ASN A 202 2.77 3.45 -31.39
N GLY A 203 2.86 3.23 -30.08
CA GLY A 203 2.65 1.92 -29.47
C GLY A 203 3.81 0.95 -29.72
N ALA A 204 3.63 -0.29 -29.32
CA ALA A 204 4.55 -1.39 -29.59
C ALA A 204 3.79 -2.71 -29.73
N GLU A 205 4.27 -3.60 -30.60
CA GLU A 205 3.71 -4.94 -30.79
C GLU A 205 4.75 -6.02 -30.44
N ASN A 206 4.30 -7.27 -30.28
CA ASN A 206 5.13 -8.42 -29.92
C ASN A 206 6.03 -8.10 -28.72
N THR A 207 5.45 -7.46 -27.71
CA THR A 207 6.18 -7.10 -26.50
C THR A 207 6.29 -8.28 -25.55
N SER A 208 5.48 -9.33 -25.68
CA SER A 208 5.50 -10.43 -24.69
C SER A 208 6.84 -11.20 -24.65
N LEU A 209 7.48 -11.21 -23.48
CA LEU A 209 8.69 -12.00 -23.17
C LEU A 209 8.37 -13.51 -23.03
N THR A 210 7.09 -13.86 -22.87
CA THR A 210 6.63 -15.24 -22.68
C THR A 210 6.57 -16.08 -23.96
N LEU A 211 6.57 -15.44 -25.14
CA LEU A 211 6.46 -16.11 -26.45
C LEU A 211 7.77 -16.74 -26.96
N SER A 212 8.90 -16.58 -26.26
CA SER A 212 10.18 -17.24 -26.59
C SER A 212 10.20 -18.74 -26.20
N ARG A 213 9.18 -19.50 -26.64
CA ARG A 213 8.72 -20.78 -26.06
C ARG A 213 9.32 -22.06 -26.66
N ASN A 214 10.39 -21.98 -27.46
CA ASN A 214 10.88 -23.15 -28.21
C ASN A 214 11.79 -24.14 -27.45
N ASN A 215 12.14 -23.91 -26.19
CA ASN A 215 12.94 -24.88 -25.42
C ASN A 215 12.21 -25.26 -24.13
N GLY A 216 11.67 -26.48 -24.12
CA GLY A 216 10.92 -27.04 -23.01
C GLY A 216 11.67 -26.96 -21.68
N ASN A 217 10.91 -26.60 -20.64
CA ASN A 217 11.14 -26.77 -19.20
C ASN A 217 11.73 -25.64 -18.34
N ASP A 218 12.35 -24.57 -18.84
CA ASP A 218 13.14 -23.71 -17.93
C ASP A 218 12.63 -22.29 -17.61
N ASN A 219 11.49 -21.79 -18.10
CA ASN A 219 11.01 -20.46 -17.65
C ASN A 219 9.48 -20.37 -17.50
N LYS A 220 8.97 -20.75 -16.31
CA LYS A 220 7.71 -20.21 -15.77
C LYS A 220 7.85 -18.74 -15.31
N ASP A 221 9.06 -18.18 -15.38
CA ASP A 221 9.47 -16.86 -14.86
C ASP A 221 9.06 -15.67 -15.77
N GLY A 222 8.35 -15.90 -16.87
CA GLY A 222 7.89 -14.82 -17.77
C GLY A 222 6.90 -13.84 -17.13
N SER A 223 6.32 -14.19 -15.98
CA SER A 223 5.53 -13.28 -15.14
C SER A 223 6.36 -12.26 -14.39
N THR A 224 7.64 -12.53 -14.11
CA THR A 224 8.48 -11.63 -13.29
C THR A 224 9.25 -10.63 -14.14
N ALA A 225 9.42 -10.91 -15.44
CA ALA A 225 10.15 -10.05 -16.35
C ALA A 225 9.41 -8.73 -16.66
N THR A 226 10.16 -7.64 -16.90
CA THR A 226 9.67 -6.34 -17.35
C THR A 226 10.05 -6.06 -18.79
N LEU A 227 9.14 -5.46 -19.55
CA LEU A 227 9.37 -5.02 -20.94
C LEU A 227 10.31 -3.83 -21.03
N VAL A 228 10.40 -3.07 -19.95
CA VAL A 228 11.18 -1.86 -19.90
C VAL A 228 11.97 -1.88 -18.61
N THR A 229 13.26 -1.59 -18.71
CA THR A 229 14.11 -1.35 -17.55
C THR A 229 14.63 0.08 -17.61
N PHE A 230 14.07 0.95 -16.78
CA PHE A 230 14.69 2.20 -16.35
C PHE A 230 15.53 1.91 -15.10
N PRO A 231 16.65 2.63 -14.90
CA PRO A 231 17.89 2.06 -14.37
C PRO A 231 17.66 1.06 -13.25
N SER A 232 18.08 -0.19 -13.46
CA SER A 232 17.92 -1.27 -12.49
C SER A 232 18.66 -0.98 -11.18
N PHE A 233 17.99 -1.14 -10.03
CA PHE A 233 18.57 -0.87 -8.70
C PHE A 233 19.05 -2.18 -8.06
N VAL A 234 20.36 -2.40 -7.94
CA VAL A 234 20.88 -3.65 -7.35
C VAL A 234 20.91 -3.56 -5.82
N MET A 235 20.28 -4.53 -5.15
CA MET A 235 20.44 -4.69 -3.69
C MET A 235 21.86 -5.18 -3.39
N ALA A 236 22.52 -4.67 -2.35
CA ALA A 236 23.72 -5.34 -1.84
C ALA A 236 23.28 -6.75 -1.45
N SER A 237 23.75 -7.77 -2.16
CA SER A 237 23.50 -9.16 -1.77
C SER A 237 23.87 -9.28 -0.29
N SER A 238 22.95 -9.78 0.54
CA SER A 238 23.21 -10.03 1.96
C SER A 238 24.55 -10.74 2.08
N MET A 239 25.59 -10.04 2.54
CA MET A 239 26.89 -10.65 2.72
C MET A 239 26.69 -11.76 3.75
N LYS A 240 26.73 -13.03 3.32
CA LYS A 240 26.71 -14.15 4.26
C LYS A 240 27.80 -13.88 5.29
N LYS A 241 27.43 -13.90 6.57
CA LYS A 241 28.39 -13.87 7.68
C LYS A 241 29.39 -15.00 7.43
N GLY A 242 30.62 -14.65 7.03
CA GLY A 242 31.71 -15.62 7.04
C GLY A 242 31.94 -16.09 8.48
N GLU A 243 32.21 -17.38 8.65
CA GLU A 243 32.70 -17.94 9.90
C GLU A 243 33.95 -17.15 10.32
N GLY A 244 33.81 -16.25 11.29
CA GLY A 244 34.90 -15.35 11.72
C GLY A 244 34.51 -13.90 11.97
N GLY A 245 33.27 -13.49 11.69
CA GLY A 245 32.73 -12.20 12.15
C GLY A 245 33.31 -10.95 11.48
N LYS A 246 34.25 -11.09 10.53
CA LYS A 246 34.69 -9.99 9.65
C LYS A 246 33.90 -10.01 8.35
N ARG A 247 33.27 -8.88 8.03
CA ARG A 247 32.61 -8.63 6.75
C ARG A 247 33.70 -8.29 5.73
N GLU A 248 34.13 -9.25 4.92
CA GLU A 248 35.02 -9.01 3.78
C GLU A 248 34.28 -9.29 2.47
N PHE A 249 34.47 -8.39 1.50
CA PHE A 249 34.09 -8.62 0.11
C PHE A 249 34.88 -9.83 -0.41
N ILE A 250 34.24 -10.96 -0.71
CA ILE A 250 34.91 -12.09 -1.38
C ILE A 250 34.61 -11.96 -2.87
N PRO A 251 35.58 -11.52 -3.71
CA PRO A 251 35.42 -11.60 -5.15
C PRO A 251 35.41 -13.08 -5.52
N VAL A 252 34.48 -13.48 -6.39
CA VAL A 252 34.49 -14.81 -7.01
C VAL A 252 35.88 -15.05 -7.60
N LYS A 253 36.63 -16.01 -7.04
CA LYS A 253 37.93 -16.43 -7.56
C LYS A 253 37.74 -17.13 -8.90
N ASN A 254 37.70 -16.37 -9.98
CA ASN A 254 37.96 -16.87 -11.32
C ASN A 254 39.45 -16.71 -11.61
N ASN A 255 40.16 -17.83 -11.79
CA ASN A 255 41.62 -17.93 -11.86
C ASN A 255 42.28 -17.36 -13.15
N ASN A 256 41.63 -16.45 -13.88
CA ASN A 256 42.26 -15.74 -15.00
C ASN A 256 42.55 -14.29 -14.64
N LYS A 257 43.79 -14.06 -14.16
CA LYS A 257 44.42 -12.75 -14.00
C LYS A 257 44.56 -12.04 -15.36
N LYS A 258 43.50 -11.37 -15.83
CA LYS A 258 43.59 -10.18 -16.69
C LYS A 258 42.29 -9.38 -16.88
N ILE A 259 41.25 -9.60 -16.07
CA ILE A 259 40.01 -8.80 -16.10
C ILE A 259 39.73 -8.23 -14.70
N MET A 260 40.66 -7.42 -14.18
CA MET A 260 40.42 -6.65 -12.95
C MET A 260 41.06 -5.26 -13.08
N GLU A 261 40.45 -4.44 -13.95
CA GLU A 261 40.39 -2.97 -13.82
C GLU A 261 38.97 -2.47 -14.17
N MET A 262 37.92 -3.26 -13.90
CA MET A 262 36.53 -2.80 -13.90
C MET A 262 36.07 -2.60 -12.45
N ASN A 263 36.72 -1.69 -11.74
CA ASN A 263 36.46 -1.44 -10.31
C ASN A 263 35.39 -0.37 -10.02
N ASN A 264 34.54 0.02 -10.97
CA ASN A 264 33.64 1.18 -10.78
C ASN A 264 32.19 1.00 -11.28
N TYR A 265 31.68 -0.23 -11.44
CA TYR A 265 30.38 -0.47 -12.10
C TYR A 265 29.43 -1.33 -11.26
N PHE A 266 29.08 -0.87 -10.06
CA PHE A 266 27.96 -1.45 -9.32
C PHE A 266 26.89 -0.37 -9.08
N PRO A 267 25.59 -0.70 -9.29
CA PRO A 267 24.48 0.18 -8.89
C PRO A 267 24.54 0.45 -7.38
N PRO A 268 23.84 1.49 -6.87
CA PRO A 268 23.89 1.80 -5.45
C PRO A 268 23.29 0.64 -4.68
N THR A 269 24.07 0.14 -3.74
CA THR A 269 23.65 -0.94 -2.87
C THR A 269 22.85 -0.39 -1.71
N PHE A 270 21.53 -0.62 -1.71
CA PHE A 270 20.72 -0.35 -0.54
C PHE A 270 20.86 -1.50 0.47
N PRO A 271 20.93 -1.20 1.78
CA PRO A 271 21.09 -2.23 2.80
C PRO A 271 19.80 -3.04 3.00
N SER A 272 18.63 -2.40 2.84
CA SER A 272 17.33 -3.00 3.18
C SER A 272 16.20 -2.45 2.29
N ALA A 273 15.16 -3.26 2.11
CA ALA A 273 13.98 -2.91 1.33
C ALA A 273 12.71 -3.44 2.01
N LEU A 274 11.62 -2.68 1.92
CA LEU A 274 10.26 -3.05 2.27
C LEU A 274 9.40 -2.83 1.03
N SER A 275 8.69 -3.85 0.57
CA SER A 275 7.75 -3.75 -0.53
C SER A 275 6.45 -4.46 -0.17
N TRP A 276 5.48 -4.48 -1.09
CA TRP A 276 4.21 -5.19 -0.91
C TRP A 276 3.91 -6.03 -2.15
N GLU A 277 3.31 -7.20 -1.97
CA GLU A 277 2.89 -8.08 -3.07
C GLU A 277 1.67 -8.94 -2.70
N GLY A 278 1.20 -9.74 -3.66
CA GLY A 278 0.19 -10.77 -3.41
C GLY A 278 -1.21 -10.25 -3.11
N SER A 279 -1.98 -11.06 -2.40
CA SER A 279 -3.33 -10.70 -1.91
C SER A 279 -3.25 -10.03 -0.55
N PHE A 280 -4.24 -9.20 -0.20
CA PHE A 280 -4.29 -8.44 1.05
C PHE A 280 -3.14 -7.45 1.25
N VAL A 281 -2.46 -7.08 0.17
CA VAL A 281 -1.38 -6.10 0.22
C VAL A 281 -0.29 -6.54 1.20
N GLN A 282 0.11 -7.81 1.15
CA GLN A 282 1.10 -8.37 2.09
C GLN A 282 2.45 -7.68 1.92
N SER A 283 3.10 -7.35 3.03
CA SER A 283 4.45 -6.78 3.00
C SER A 283 5.52 -7.85 2.79
N VAL A 284 6.62 -7.43 2.17
CA VAL A 284 7.82 -8.23 1.95
C VAL A 284 9.03 -7.42 2.37
N ARG A 285 9.83 -7.95 3.29
CA ARG A 285 11.13 -7.37 3.69
C ARG A 285 12.21 -7.67 2.65
N GLY A 286 11.98 -7.15 1.45
CA GLY A 286 12.77 -7.38 0.26
C GLY A 286 12.12 -6.70 -0.94
N LEU A 287 12.51 -7.15 -2.13
CA LEU A 287 11.91 -6.70 -3.39
C LEU A 287 10.75 -7.62 -3.77
N SER A 288 9.60 -7.03 -4.02
CA SER A 288 8.40 -7.71 -4.52
C SER A 288 8.60 -8.24 -5.93
N THR A 289 7.93 -9.33 -6.28
CA THR A 289 8.04 -9.98 -7.59
C THR A 289 6.76 -9.95 -8.43
N GLY A 290 6.94 -9.81 -9.75
CA GLY A 290 5.87 -10.03 -10.71
C GLY A 290 4.76 -8.96 -10.70
N PRO A 291 3.65 -9.20 -11.42
CA PRO A 291 2.61 -8.21 -11.72
C PRO A 291 1.78 -7.78 -10.50
N GLN A 292 2.01 -8.41 -9.36
CA GLN A 292 1.32 -8.14 -8.09
C GLN A 292 2.17 -7.29 -7.15
N GLY A 293 3.40 -6.92 -7.54
CA GLY A 293 4.30 -6.11 -6.74
C GLY A 293 3.88 -4.64 -6.68
N GLY A 294 4.02 -4.05 -5.51
CA GLY A 294 3.75 -2.65 -5.22
C GLY A 294 5.03 -1.79 -5.10
N PRO A 295 4.95 -0.67 -4.38
CA PRO A 295 6.04 0.27 -4.20
C PRO A 295 7.11 -0.37 -3.32
N THR A 296 8.33 0.12 -3.45
CA THR A 296 9.46 -0.33 -2.63
C THR A 296 10.02 0.84 -1.85
N VAL A 297 10.12 0.69 -0.53
CA VAL A 297 10.82 1.59 0.37
C VAL A 297 12.23 1.05 0.57
N PHE A 298 13.22 1.84 0.18
CA PHE A 298 14.60 1.61 0.56
C PHE A 298 14.91 2.38 1.84
N TYR A 299 15.48 1.68 2.81
CA TYR A 299 15.75 2.22 4.13
C TYR A 299 17.02 1.62 4.72
N ASN A 300 17.54 2.22 5.80
CA ASN A 300 18.66 1.67 6.55
C ASN A 300 18.16 0.85 7.73
N ALA A 301 18.17 -0.48 7.68
CA ALA A 301 17.69 -1.29 8.81
C ALA A 301 18.60 -1.25 10.05
N SER A 302 19.80 -0.66 10.00
CA SER A 302 20.56 -0.35 11.22
C SER A 302 20.02 0.89 11.92
N ASP A 303 19.33 1.77 11.19
CA ASP A 303 18.68 2.97 11.70
C ASP A 303 17.55 3.45 10.75
N PRO A 304 16.32 2.88 10.87
CA PRO A 304 15.20 3.20 9.98
C PRO A 304 14.65 4.61 10.21
N SER A 305 15.13 5.30 11.25
CA SER A 305 14.83 6.70 11.45
C SER A 305 15.60 7.61 10.49
N LEU A 306 16.61 7.13 9.77
CA LEU A 306 17.22 7.94 8.72
C LEU A 306 16.22 8.22 7.58
N LYS A 307 16.60 9.13 6.67
CA LYS A 307 15.79 9.41 5.49
C LYS A 307 15.64 8.14 4.65
N ASN A 308 14.41 7.89 4.24
CA ASN A 308 14.05 6.73 3.43
C ASN A 308 13.62 7.19 2.04
N VAL A 309 13.71 6.28 1.08
CA VAL A 309 13.35 6.56 -0.31
C VAL A 309 12.26 5.59 -0.74
N VAL A 310 11.15 6.12 -1.24
CA VAL A 310 10.10 5.32 -1.88
C VAL A 310 10.31 5.36 -3.38
N LEU A 311 10.26 4.20 -4.00
CA LEU A 311 10.27 4.03 -5.43
C LEU A 311 8.97 3.34 -5.84
N ASN A 312 8.22 3.96 -6.74
CA ASN A 312 6.95 3.41 -7.21
C ASN A 312 6.70 3.74 -8.68
N HIS A 313 5.86 2.94 -9.30
CA HIS A 313 5.24 3.21 -10.58
C HIS A 313 3.86 3.86 -10.40
N TRP A 314 3.37 4.52 -11.45
CA TRP A 314 1.99 5.05 -11.50
C TRP A 314 0.98 4.14 -12.21
N SER A 315 1.40 3.02 -12.79
CA SER A 315 0.52 2.12 -13.56
C SER A 315 0.15 0.86 -12.79
N THR A 316 -1.05 0.32 -12.99
CA THR A 316 -1.47 -0.97 -12.39
C THR A 316 -0.71 -2.20 -12.90
N PHE A 317 0.06 -2.06 -13.98
CA PHE A 317 0.76 -3.16 -14.66
C PHE A 317 2.26 -3.11 -14.50
N THR A 318 2.75 -3.50 -13.33
CA THR A 318 4.18 -3.53 -13.08
C THR A 318 4.68 -4.86 -12.62
N ALA A 319 5.74 -5.33 -13.25
CA ALA A 319 6.52 -6.39 -12.65
C ALA A 319 7.64 -5.78 -11.81
N GLY A 320 7.64 -6.10 -10.51
CA GLY A 320 8.86 -6.02 -9.71
C GLY A 320 9.79 -7.09 -10.23
N ASN A 321 10.64 -6.74 -11.18
CA ASN A 321 11.64 -7.68 -11.63
C ASN A 321 12.68 -7.76 -10.51
N ASN A 322 12.97 -8.95 -9.97
CA ASN A 322 14.08 -9.18 -9.02
C ASN A 322 15.42 -9.40 -9.74
N LYS A 323 15.46 -9.13 -11.03
CA LYS A 323 16.62 -9.23 -11.89
C LYS A 323 16.69 -8.01 -12.82
N ASP A 324 17.90 -7.69 -13.26
CA ASP A 324 18.12 -6.74 -14.35
C ASP A 324 17.68 -7.32 -15.71
N TRP A 325 17.68 -6.51 -16.76
CA TRP A 325 17.29 -6.95 -18.12
C TRP A 325 18.18 -8.09 -18.66
N THR A 326 19.41 -8.23 -18.15
CA THR A 326 20.30 -9.34 -18.51
C THR A 326 19.97 -10.65 -17.78
N GLY A 327 19.11 -10.59 -16.76
CA GLY A 327 18.78 -11.70 -15.88
C GLY A 327 19.93 -12.14 -14.97
N ARG A 328 21.04 -11.40 -14.92
CA ARG A 328 22.29 -11.80 -14.24
C ARG A 328 22.41 -11.25 -12.82
N TYR A 329 21.87 -10.07 -12.56
CA TYR A 329 22.05 -9.38 -11.29
C TYR A 329 20.71 -9.21 -10.60
N SER A 330 20.67 -9.43 -9.29
CA SER A 330 19.50 -9.09 -8.49
C SER A 330 19.32 -7.59 -8.47
N ALA A 331 18.28 -7.11 -9.16
CA ALA A 331 18.01 -5.69 -9.26
C ALA A 331 16.51 -5.45 -9.26
N PHE A 332 16.05 -4.38 -8.63
CA PHE A 332 14.72 -3.84 -8.83
C PHE A 332 14.66 -3.18 -10.20
N SER A 333 13.87 -3.75 -11.11
CA SER A 333 13.68 -3.16 -12.45
C SER A 333 12.19 -2.91 -12.67
N PRO A 334 11.65 -1.77 -12.22
CA PRO A 334 10.24 -1.45 -12.38
C PRO A 334 9.94 -1.20 -13.87
N GLY A 335 8.76 -1.62 -14.31
CA GLY A 335 8.31 -1.40 -15.68
C GLY A 335 7.11 -2.26 -16.04
N ILE A 336 6.66 -2.13 -17.28
CA ILE A 336 5.52 -2.86 -17.83
C ILE A 336 5.76 -4.37 -17.73
N SER A 337 4.75 -5.13 -17.29
CA SER A 337 4.82 -6.59 -17.20
C SER A 337 5.22 -7.25 -18.54
N GLY A 338 6.14 -8.22 -18.47
CA GLY A 338 6.63 -9.01 -19.60
C GLY A 338 5.56 -9.87 -20.30
N ARG A 339 4.34 -9.93 -19.74
CA ARG A 339 3.21 -10.64 -20.34
C ARG A 339 2.48 -9.82 -21.40
N ILE A 340 2.51 -8.49 -21.29
CA ILE A 340 1.80 -7.58 -22.19
C ILE A 340 2.19 -7.88 -23.64
N LYS A 341 1.20 -8.13 -24.48
CA LYS A 341 1.38 -8.50 -25.90
C LYS A 341 1.56 -7.29 -26.80
N THR A 342 0.83 -6.22 -26.49
CA THR A 342 0.81 -4.97 -27.25
C THR A 342 0.69 -3.78 -26.31
N ILE A 343 1.39 -2.70 -26.64
CA ILE A 343 1.29 -1.39 -25.99
C ILE A 343 0.56 -0.46 -26.97
N PRO A 344 -0.55 0.19 -26.59
CA PRO A 344 -1.28 1.07 -27.49
C PRO A 344 -0.51 2.35 -27.79
N ALA A 345 -0.84 2.99 -28.91
CA ALA A 345 -0.27 4.29 -29.27
C ALA A 345 -0.62 5.36 -28.22
N GLY A 346 0.38 6.15 -27.83
CA GLY A 346 0.23 7.18 -26.80
C GLY A 346 0.31 6.67 -25.37
N PHE A 347 0.53 5.36 -25.15
CA PHE A 347 0.73 4.83 -23.80
C PHE A 347 1.97 5.45 -23.14
N SER A 348 1.85 5.79 -21.85
CA SER A 348 2.94 6.28 -21.03
C SER A 348 2.97 5.64 -19.65
N GLN A 349 4.14 5.51 -19.06
CA GLN A 349 4.34 5.02 -17.71
C GLN A 349 5.40 5.84 -17.00
N SER A 350 5.07 6.33 -15.82
CA SER A 350 5.98 7.05 -14.94
C SER A 350 6.42 6.21 -13.74
N ILE A 351 7.62 6.50 -13.24
CA ILE A 351 8.24 5.96 -12.02
C ILE A 351 8.71 7.13 -11.16
N LEU A 352 8.29 7.17 -9.90
CA LEU A 352 8.70 8.17 -8.92
C LEU A 352 9.83 7.59 -8.10
N LEU A 353 10.88 8.37 -7.92
CA LEU A 353 11.79 8.26 -6.80
C LEU A 353 11.50 9.41 -5.84
N TYR A 354 11.15 9.12 -4.59
CA TYR A 354 10.81 10.12 -3.57
C TYR A 354 11.63 9.93 -2.29
N GLU A 355 12.40 10.93 -1.88
CA GLU A 355 13.08 10.96 -0.58
C GLU A 355 12.19 11.64 0.46
N GLY A 356 11.89 10.97 1.58
CA GLY A 356 11.14 11.54 2.70
C GLY A 356 11.87 12.70 3.40
N SER A 357 11.12 13.74 3.81
CA SER A 357 11.67 14.89 4.56
C SER A 357 11.72 14.57 6.02
N GLN A 358 10.76 13.76 6.44
CA GLN A 358 10.67 13.26 7.78
C GLN A 358 11.42 11.95 7.85
N TYR A 359 12.07 11.79 8.98
CA TYR A 359 12.68 10.57 9.43
C TYR A 359 11.63 9.46 9.56
N GLY A 360 12.04 8.20 9.35
CA GLY A 360 11.16 7.06 9.54
C GLY A 360 10.40 6.59 8.29
N ILE A 361 10.04 5.31 8.27
CA ILE A 361 9.33 4.68 7.13
C ILE A 361 7.89 5.20 7.09
N THR A 362 7.25 5.26 8.26
CA THR A 362 5.87 5.76 8.39
C THR A 362 5.74 7.18 7.86
N GLY A 363 6.67 8.06 8.23
CA GLY A 363 6.66 9.45 7.78
C GLY A 363 6.92 9.63 6.30
N THR A 364 7.89 8.87 5.78
CA THR A 364 8.21 8.85 4.36
C THR A 364 7.01 8.39 3.53
N LEU A 365 6.36 7.28 3.89
CA LEU A 365 5.18 6.77 3.19
C LEU A 365 3.99 7.72 3.28
N ASN A 366 3.76 8.36 4.43
CA ASN A 366 2.66 9.31 4.57
C ASN A 366 2.86 10.55 3.67
N GLU A 367 4.09 11.06 3.59
CA GLU A 367 4.43 12.20 2.74
C GLU A 367 4.32 11.84 1.25
N TRP A 368 4.95 10.73 0.84
CA TRP A 368 4.85 10.17 -0.50
C TRP A 368 3.40 9.96 -0.92
N GLY A 369 2.61 9.31 -0.06
CA GLY A 369 1.19 9.05 -0.32
C GLY A 369 0.36 10.32 -0.45
N SER A 370 0.69 11.37 0.31
CA SER A 370 0.04 12.68 0.18
C SER A 370 0.33 13.36 -1.16
N ILE A 371 1.50 13.11 -1.75
CA ILE A 371 1.82 13.54 -3.11
C ILE A 371 1.04 12.72 -4.13
N MET A 372 0.98 11.40 -3.96
CA MET A 372 0.22 10.52 -4.86
C MET A 372 -1.25 10.93 -4.93
N GLN A 373 -1.88 11.21 -3.78
CA GLN A 373 -3.27 11.69 -3.71
C GLN A 373 -3.47 13.08 -4.35
N LYS A 374 -2.51 14.00 -4.19
CA LYS A 374 -2.58 15.31 -4.85
C LYS A 374 -2.40 15.20 -6.36
N THR A 375 -1.52 14.30 -6.81
CA THR A 375 -1.27 14.08 -8.23
C THR A 375 -2.40 13.36 -8.93
N SER A 376 -3.10 12.43 -8.29
CA SER A 376 -4.24 11.71 -8.92
C SER A 376 -5.40 12.64 -9.28
N THR A 377 -5.71 13.62 -8.42
CA THR A 377 -6.75 14.63 -8.69
C THR A 377 -6.41 15.62 -9.81
N SER A 378 -5.15 15.62 -10.27
CA SER A 378 -4.68 16.45 -11.36
C SER A 378 -4.27 15.56 -12.51
N THR A 379 -4.94 15.65 -13.67
CA THR A 379 -4.39 15.09 -14.91
C THR A 379 -2.93 15.51 -15.00
N PHE A 380 -2.01 14.53 -14.94
CA PHE A 380 -0.63 14.77 -15.29
C PHE A 380 -0.65 15.49 -16.64
N PRO A 381 0.24 16.47 -16.88
CA PRO A 381 0.35 17.07 -18.20
C PRO A 381 0.87 15.99 -19.16
N SER A 382 -0.03 15.15 -19.66
CA SER A 382 0.15 14.44 -20.91
C SER A 382 0.35 15.54 -21.94
N VAL A 383 1.54 15.58 -22.53
CA VAL A 383 1.83 16.50 -23.63
C VAL A 383 1.12 15.96 -24.87
N SER A 384 -0.21 16.04 -24.91
CA SER A 384 -1.05 15.96 -26.12
C SER A 384 -2.53 16.24 -25.82
N THR A 385 -3.07 17.16 -26.60
CA THR A 385 -4.41 17.75 -26.67
C THR A 385 -5.63 16.80 -26.61
N SER A 386 -6.52 16.96 -25.64
CA SER A 386 -7.95 17.30 -25.87
C SER A 386 -8.76 17.38 -24.57
N THR A 387 -9.84 18.15 -24.64
CA THR A 387 -10.68 18.71 -23.58
C THR A 387 -11.70 17.73 -22.98
N SER A 388 -11.78 17.65 -21.66
CA SER A 388 -12.97 18.01 -20.87
C SER A 388 -12.65 17.95 -19.37
N THR A 389 -13.03 18.99 -18.61
CA THR A 389 -12.88 19.05 -17.15
C THR A 389 -14.22 19.34 -16.53
N SER A 390 -14.72 18.44 -15.68
CA SER A 390 -15.79 18.72 -14.73
C SER A 390 -15.16 18.88 -13.35
N LYS A 391 -14.93 20.12 -12.94
CA LYS A 391 -14.50 20.46 -11.57
C LYS A 391 -15.71 20.45 -10.65
N PHE A 392 -15.71 19.54 -9.68
CA PHE A 392 -16.57 19.63 -8.50
C PHE A 392 -15.76 20.26 -7.37
N SER A 393 -16.28 21.32 -6.75
CA SER A 393 -15.65 22.05 -5.65
C SER A 393 -16.60 22.01 -4.46
N LEU A 394 -16.17 21.38 -3.37
CA LEU A 394 -16.76 21.56 -2.05
C LEU A 394 -15.85 22.42 -1.19
N SER A 395 -16.51 23.23 -0.36
CA SER A 395 -16.02 24.40 0.34
C SER A 395 -15.05 24.08 1.48
N SER A 396 -14.04 24.95 1.60
CA SER A 396 -13.10 25.05 2.69
C SER A 396 -13.75 25.48 4.00
N HIS A 397 -13.72 24.60 5.01
CA HIS A 397 -13.45 24.91 6.41
C HIS A 397 -13.43 23.58 7.16
N ASP A 398 -12.22 23.07 7.43
CA ASP A 398 -11.84 22.31 8.64
C ASP A 398 -10.39 21.84 8.43
N GLU A 399 -9.49 22.29 9.30
CA GLU A 399 -8.10 21.86 9.31
C GLU A 399 -7.99 20.40 9.79
N GLU A 400 -7.19 19.62 9.08
CA GLU A 400 -6.60 18.34 9.50
C GLU A 400 -7.45 17.04 9.53
N GLU A 401 -8.70 17.02 9.04
CA GLU A 401 -9.21 15.76 8.47
C GLU A 401 -8.70 15.71 7.03
N LYS A 402 -7.79 14.78 6.73
CA LYS A 402 -7.34 14.50 5.37
C LYS A 402 -8.62 14.19 4.57
N ASP A 403 -9.16 15.19 3.87
CA ASP A 403 -10.40 15.10 3.11
C ASP A 403 -10.14 14.13 1.96
N ARG A 404 -10.26 12.85 2.29
CA ARG A 404 -10.12 11.74 1.38
C ARG A 404 -11.22 11.98 0.37
N ASN A 405 -10.85 12.14 -0.89
CA ASN A 405 -11.80 12.27 -2.00
C ASN A 405 -12.52 10.92 -2.23
N LYS A 406 -13.23 10.46 -1.21
CA LYS A 406 -13.88 9.16 -1.06
C LYS A 406 -15.30 9.43 -0.62
N ILE A 407 -16.26 8.70 -1.18
CA ILE A 407 -17.66 8.86 -0.80
C ILE A 407 -17.90 8.33 0.61
N LYS A 408 -19.00 8.78 1.22
CA LYS A 408 -19.38 8.38 2.56
C LYS A 408 -19.67 6.87 2.63
N ASP A 409 -19.15 6.22 3.65
CA ASP A 409 -19.32 4.78 3.85
C ASP A 409 -19.79 4.45 5.28
N VAL A 410 -21.01 3.92 5.39
CA VAL A 410 -21.62 3.56 6.68
C VAL A 410 -20.81 2.49 7.42
N THR A 411 -20.09 1.63 6.68
CA THR A 411 -19.30 0.55 7.26
C THR A 411 -18.09 1.08 8.03
N LEU A 412 -17.60 2.27 7.66
CA LEU A 412 -16.50 2.98 8.33
C LEU A 412 -16.96 3.84 9.51
N GLU A 413 -18.27 4.04 9.66
CA GLU A 413 -18.83 4.94 10.68
C GLU A 413 -19.41 4.21 11.87
N LYS A 414 -20.10 3.10 11.63
CA LYS A 414 -20.85 2.38 12.65
C LYS A 414 -20.37 0.95 12.79
N ILE A 415 -20.55 0.38 13.98
CA ILE A 415 -20.37 -1.06 14.19
C ILE A 415 -21.39 -1.82 13.33
N GLY A 416 -20.95 -2.92 12.71
CA GLY A 416 -21.80 -3.81 11.93
C GLY A 416 -21.81 -5.22 12.48
N TYR A 417 -22.68 -6.04 11.90
CA TYR A 417 -22.59 -7.49 11.99
C TYR A 417 -22.09 -8.02 10.64
N GLN A 418 -21.13 -8.94 10.64
CA GLN A 418 -20.57 -9.54 9.42
C GLN A 418 -20.91 -11.03 9.36
N THR A 419 -21.10 -11.57 8.16
CA THR A 419 -21.30 -13.01 7.95
C THR A 419 -20.15 -13.62 7.13
N ASP A 420 -18.95 -13.12 7.32
CA ASP A 420 -17.72 -13.51 6.61
C ASP A 420 -17.18 -14.86 7.07
N ASN A 421 -16.18 -15.38 6.37
CA ASN A 421 -15.50 -16.63 6.68
C ASN A 421 -14.88 -16.62 8.09
N GLY A 422 -15.39 -17.47 8.97
CA GLY A 422 -15.06 -17.48 10.41
C GLY A 422 -16.18 -16.93 11.30
N ALA A 423 -17.24 -16.34 10.72
CA ALA A 423 -18.41 -15.89 11.47
C ALA A 423 -19.35 -17.04 11.90
N MET A 424 -20.13 -16.83 12.96
CA MET A 424 -21.14 -17.81 13.41
C MET A 424 -22.17 -18.11 12.30
N TYR A 425 -22.62 -17.08 11.62
CA TYR A 425 -23.62 -17.18 10.55
C TYR A 425 -22.99 -17.05 9.16
N CYS A 426 -21.72 -17.44 9.01
CA CYS A 426 -21.07 -17.60 7.70
C CYS A 426 -21.85 -18.59 6.82
N PHE A 427 -22.24 -18.16 5.61
CA PHE A 427 -23.20 -18.83 4.71
C PHE A 427 -24.52 -19.26 5.37
N CYS A 428 -24.75 -18.81 6.60
CA CYS A 428 -25.82 -19.13 7.51
C CYS A 428 -26.24 -20.62 7.47
N PRO A 429 -25.73 -21.50 8.34
CA PRO A 429 -26.02 -22.94 8.30
C PRO A 429 -27.47 -23.30 8.70
N GLN A 430 -28.24 -22.34 9.21
CA GLN A 430 -29.61 -22.57 9.67
C GLN A 430 -30.61 -22.61 8.51
N LYS A 431 -31.69 -23.37 8.69
CA LYS A 431 -32.75 -23.48 7.68
C LYS A 431 -33.52 -22.19 7.39
N ASN A 432 -33.50 -21.18 8.26
CA ASN A 432 -34.22 -19.92 8.04
C ASN A 432 -33.34 -18.75 8.50
N CYS A 433 -32.49 -18.31 7.59
CA CYS A 433 -31.46 -17.32 7.83
C CYS A 433 -32.01 -15.91 7.95
N SER A 434 -33.04 -15.58 7.17
CA SER A 434 -33.76 -14.32 7.32
C SER A 434 -34.22 -14.13 8.76
N LYS A 435 -34.79 -15.16 9.40
CA LYS A 435 -35.23 -15.09 10.79
C LYS A 435 -34.06 -14.99 11.77
N VAL A 436 -33.01 -15.79 11.59
CA VAL A 436 -31.85 -15.80 12.50
C VAL A 436 -31.15 -14.43 12.52
N LEU A 437 -30.92 -13.82 11.36
CA LEU A 437 -30.26 -12.51 11.28
C LEU A 437 -31.12 -11.36 11.84
N LEU A 438 -32.46 -11.45 11.70
CA LEU A 438 -33.36 -10.51 12.36
C LEU A 438 -33.31 -10.65 13.89
N HIS A 439 -33.31 -11.90 14.39
CA HIS A 439 -33.18 -12.17 15.82
C HIS A 439 -31.82 -11.75 16.38
N GLU A 440 -30.74 -11.90 15.61
CA GLU A 440 -29.41 -11.42 15.98
C GLU A 440 -29.43 -9.92 16.21
N LYS A 441 -30.00 -9.15 15.26
CA LYS A 441 -30.17 -7.70 15.42
C LYS A 441 -31.00 -7.36 16.66
N GLU A 442 -32.12 -8.05 16.90
CA GLU A 442 -32.97 -7.83 18.09
C GLU A 442 -32.22 -8.13 19.40
N TYR A 443 -31.42 -9.19 19.42
CA TYR A 443 -30.57 -9.55 20.55
C TYR A 443 -29.52 -8.47 20.82
N LEU A 444 -28.78 -8.04 19.80
CA LEU A 444 -27.76 -7.00 19.92
C LEU A 444 -28.35 -5.68 20.43
N ASP A 445 -29.50 -5.26 19.90
CA ASP A 445 -30.22 -4.09 20.42
C ASP A 445 -30.60 -4.26 21.91
N SER A 446 -31.02 -5.47 22.32
CA SER A 446 -31.42 -5.74 23.72
C SER A 446 -30.27 -5.65 24.73
N ILE A 447 -29.03 -5.82 24.28
CA ILE A 447 -27.82 -5.69 25.10
C ILE A 447 -27.09 -4.36 24.87
N GLY A 448 -27.72 -3.42 24.15
CA GLY A 448 -27.21 -2.07 23.93
C GLY A 448 -26.12 -1.98 22.87
N ILE A 449 -26.11 -2.87 21.88
CA ILE A 449 -25.21 -2.86 20.72
C ILE A 449 -26.02 -2.56 19.45
N PRO A 450 -26.23 -1.27 19.12
CA PRO A 450 -27.05 -0.88 17.97
C PRO A 450 -26.22 -0.93 16.69
N ILE A 451 -26.28 -2.05 15.95
CA ILE A 451 -25.59 -2.16 14.67
C ILE A 451 -26.07 -1.11 13.66
N GLY A 452 -25.14 -0.57 12.89
CA GLY A 452 -25.39 0.41 11.83
C GLY A 452 -25.66 -0.23 10.47
N TYR A 453 -25.13 -1.43 10.23
CA TYR A 453 -25.30 -2.18 8.98
C TYR A 453 -25.16 -3.69 9.24
N LEU A 454 -25.62 -4.48 8.27
CA LEU A 454 -25.33 -5.91 8.18
C LEU A 454 -24.53 -6.14 6.90
N SER A 455 -23.31 -6.66 7.04
CA SER A 455 -22.53 -7.15 5.91
C SER A 455 -22.84 -8.60 5.67
N PHE A 456 -23.26 -8.85 4.44
CA PHE A 456 -23.97 -10.05 4.08
C PHE A 456 -23.24 -10.73 2.94
N GLN A 457 -22.32 -11.62 3.31
CA GLN A 457 -21.57 -12.44 2.36
C GLN A 457 -22.44 -13.45 1.59
N GLY A 458 -23.67 -13.69 2.06
CA GLY A 458 -24.65 -14.52 1.34
C GLY A 458 -25.22 -13.87 0.07
N ALA A 459 -25.31 -12.55 -0.03
CA ALA A 459 -25.93 -11.89 -1.19
C ALA A 459 -24.98 -11.80 -2.39
N GLY A 460 -24.74 -12.95 -3.00
CA GLY A 460 -23.98 -13.06 -4.24
C GLY A 460 -23.64 -14.49 -4.64
N THR A 461 -23.26 -15.40 -3.75
CA THR A 461 -22.88 -16.79 -4.11
C THR A 461 -23.13 -17.74 -2.93
N SER A 462 -23.44 -19.03 -3.10
CA SER A 462 -22.57 -20.02 -3.73
C SER A 462 -23.33 -21.19 -4.36
N SER A 463 -23.31 -21.33 -5.69
CA SER A 463 -23.66 -22.63 -6.29
C SER A 463 -22.40 -23.47 -6.36
N GLY A 464 -22.22 -24.37 -5.39
CA GLY A 464 -21.23 -25.44 -5.48
C GLY A 464 -21.54 -26.33 -6.69
N ARG A 465 -20.91 -26.03 -7.85
CA ARG A 465 -20.88 -26.94 -9.00
C ARG A 465 -19.43 -27.19 -9.41
N GLY A 466 -18.87 -28.29 -8.93
CA GLY A 466 -17.70 -28.94 -9.54
C GLY A 466 -16.32 -28.46 -9.07
N LYS A 467 -15.32 -28.66 -9.94
CA LYS A 467 -13.88 -28.40 -9.70
C LYS A 467 -13.47 -26.92 -9.87
N ALA A 468 -14.43 -26.01 -9.97
CA ALA A 468 -14.22 -24.59 -10.24
C ALA A 468 -14.00 -23.79 -8.94
N ALA A 469 -13.71 -22.48 -9.08
CA ALA A 469 -13.43 -21.59 -7.97
C ALA A 469 -14.42 -21.76 -6.81
N PRO A 470 -13.97 -21.86 -5.55
CA PRO A 470 -14.79 -22.40 -4.46
C PRO A 470 -16.09 -21.62 -4.19
N TRP A 471 -16.20 -20.36 -4.66
CA TRP A 471 -17.33 -19.47 -4.41
C TRP A 471 -17.62 -18.58 -5.64
N CYS A 472 -18.70 -18.82 -6.41
CA CYS A 472 -19.02 -18.05 -7.63
C CYS A 472 -20.52 -17.72 -7.78
N ILE A 473 -20.82 -16.60 -8.46
CA ILE A 473 -22.19 -16.08 -8.65
C ILE A 473 -22.82 -16.76 -9.87
N GLU A 474 -23.90 -17.52 -9.65
CA GLU A 474 -24.75 -18.01 -10.76
C GLU A 474 -26.04 -17.20 -10.90
N ARG A 475 -26.60 -16.66 -9.81
CA ARG A 475 -27.83 -15.85 -9.83
C ARG A 475 -27.80 -14.77 -8.76
N TRP A 476 -28.56 -13.70 -8.99
CA TRP A 476 -28.68 -12.59 -8.05
C TRP A 476 -29.76 -12.91 -7.00
N SER A 477 -29.35 -13.33 -5.81
CA SER A 477 -30.18 -13.45 -4.59
C SER A 477 -29.29 -13.65 -3.36
N ALA A 478 -29.92 -13.75 -2.17
CA ALA A 478 -29.28 -14.02 -0.88
C ALA A 478 -28.54 -15.37 -0.76
N ASP A 479 -28.74 -16.28 -1.70
CA ASP A 479 -28.27 -17.67 -1.69
C ASP A 479 -27.95 -18.21 -3.11
N GLY A 480 -27.94 -17.33 -4.13
CA GLY A 480 -27.88 -17.73 -5.54
C GLY A 480 -29.15 -18.43 -6.07
N GLY A 481 -30.25 -18.41 -5.33
CA GLY A 481 -31.59 -18.84 -5.74
C GLY A 481 -31.71 -20.35 -5.74
N GLN A 482 -31.07 -20.98 -4.76
CA GLN A 482 -30.88 -22.42 -4.67
C GLN A 482 -31.87 -23.05 -3.69
N ASP A 483 -32.21 -22.35 -2.60
CA ASP A 483 -33.13 -22.83 -1.59
C ASP A 483 -34.03 -21.71 -1.05
N PRO A 484 -35.28 -21.60 -1.53
CA PRO A 484 -36.24 -20.61 -1.04
C PRO A 484 -36.68 -20.87 0.41
N GLU A 485 -36.41 -22.04 1.00
CA GLU A 485 -36.65 -22.27 2.43
C GLU A 485 -35.56 -21.63 3.29
N HIS A 486 -34.32 -21.56 2.78
CA HIS A 486 -33.12 -21.07 3.48
C HIS A 486 -33.17 -19.57 3.76
N TYR A 487 -33.55 -18.78 2.75
CA TYR A 487 -33.85 -17.34 2.87
C TYR A 487 -35.29 -17.07 2.41
N PRO A 488 -36.29 -17.34 3.26
CA PRO A 488 -37.69 -17.30 2.86
C PRO A 488 -38.25 -15.89 2.67
N LEU A 489 -37.54 -14.87 3.17
CA LEU A 489 -37.83 -13.48 2.85
C LEU A 489 -37.01 -13.06 1.64
N ASP A 490 -37.68 -12.47 0.64
CA ASP A 490 -36.96 -11.75 -0.41
C ASP A 490 -36.14 -10.60 0.21
N MET A 491 -35.09 -10.16 -0.48
CA MET A 491 -34.17 -9.16 0.05
C MET A 491 -34.82 -7.82 0.39
N LYS A 492 -35.90 -7.44 -0.31
CA LYS A 492 -36.62 -6.18 -0.04
C LYS A 492 -37.38 -6.28 1.27
N THR A 493 -38.11 -7.37 1.45
CA THR A 493 -38.85 -7.68 2.68
C THR A 493 -37.89 -7.85 3.86
N PHE A 494 -36.77 -8.54 3.67
CA PHE A 494 -35.72 -8.69 4.69
C PHE A 494 -35.12 -7.34 5.09
N HIS A 495 -34.71 -6.50 4.13
CA HIS A 495 -34.18 -5.16 4.40
C HIS A 495 -35.19 -4.29 5.16
N GLN A 496 -36.46 -4.31 4.77
CA GLN A 496 -37.52 -3.58 5.47
C GLN A 496 -37.70 -4.04 6.92
N ALA A 497 -37.60 -5.35 7.17
CA ALA A 497 -37.68 -5.91 8.52
C ALA A 497 -36.44 -5.62 9.37
N LEU A 498 -35.24 -5.71 8.77
CA LEU A 498 -33.98 -5.42 9.42
C LEU A 498 -33.87 -3.93 9.79
N ALA A 499 -34.41 -3.06 8.92
CA ALA A 499 -34.35 -1.61 9.03
C ALA A 499 -32.92 -1.08 9.19
N LYS A 500 -31.97 -1.73 8.52
CA LYS A 500 -30.55 -1.34 8.45
C LYS A 500 -30.05 -1.50 7.01
N PRO A 501 -29.13 -0.63 6.59
CA PRO A 501 -28.44 -0.80 5.31
C PRO A 501 -27.68 -2.13 5.25
N LEU A 502 -27.55 -2.66 4.03
CA LEU A 502 -26.77 -3.85 3.76
C LEU A 502 -25.46 -3.51 3.05
N GLN A 503 -24.37 -4.17 3.45
CA GLN A 503 -23.22 -4.35 2.58
C GLN A 503 -23.38 -5.70 1.87
N LEU A 504 -23.52 -5.70 0.55
CA LEU A 504 -23.63 -6.95 -0.24
C LEU A 504 -22.29 -7.30 -0.87
N TYR A 505 -22.14 -8.55 -1.27
CA TYR A 505 -20.85 -9.16 -1.57
C TYR A 505 -20.86 -9.88 -2.92
N ALA A 506 -19.79 -9.76 -3.71
CA ALA A 506 -19.58 -10.62 -4.87
C ALA A 506 -18.09 -10.90 -5.14
N PRO A 507 -17.68 -12.17 -5.35
CA PRO A 507 -16.31 -12.48 -5.72
C PRO A 507 -16.11 -12.37 -7.25
N TYR A 508 -16.72 -13.30 -7.99
CA TYR A 508 -16.70 -13.44 -9.45
C TYR A 508 -17.87 -14.34 -9.87
N PHE A 509 -18.08 -14.57 -11.17
CA PHE A 509 -19.24 -15.29 -11.69
C PHE A 509 -18.91 -16.74 -12.06
N CYS A 510 -19.90 -17.62 -11.99
CA CYS A 510 -19.67 -19.04 -12.29
C CYS A 510 -19.35 -19.26 -13.76
N PRO A 511 -18.46 -20.22 -14.09
CA PRO A 511 -18.17 -20.57 -15.48
C PRO A 511 -19.43 -20.97 -16.25
N ASN A 512 -19.58 -20.46 -17.47
CA ASN A 512 -20.75 -20.66 -18.33
C ASN A 512 -22.05 -20.19 -17.68
N SER A 513 -22.00 -19.13 -16.86
CA SER A 513 -23.19 -18.65 -16.18
C SER A 513 -24.27 -18.27 -17.17
N THR A 514 -25.36 -19.03 -17.14
CA THR A 514 -26.50 -18.83 -18.03
C THR A 514 -27.35 -17.63 -17.61
N LYS A 515 -26.92 -16.78 -16.68
CA LYS A 515 -27.69 -15.61 -16.26
C LYS A 515 -27.02 -14.29 -16.59
N TYR A 516 -25.70 -14.23 -16.53
CA TYR A 516 -24.94 -13.00 -16.74
C TYR A 516 -24.36 -12.91 -18.14
N PHE A 517 -24.00 -14.06 -18.71
CA PHE A 517 -23.20 -14.17 -19.93
C PHE A 517 -23.87 -15.09 -20.97
N GLN A 518 -25.17 -14.88 -21.22
CA GLN A 518 -25.88 -15.60 -22.29
C GLN A 518 -25.64 -14.95 -23.65
N PRO A 519 -25.87 -15.66 -24.78
CA PRO A 519 -25.80 -15.05 -26.12
C PRO A 519 -26.73 -13.83 -26.35
N ASN A 520 -27.71 -13.60 -25.47
CA ASN A 520 -28.65 -12.48 -25.52
C ASN A 520 -28.38 -11.39 -24.46
N THR A 521 -27.39 -11.56 -23.58
CA THR A 521 -26.92 -10.45 -22.75
C THR A 521 -25.97 -9.58 -23.57
N PRO A 522 -25.92 -8.26 -23.32
CA PRO A 522 -25.06 -7.38 -24.09
C PRO A 522 -23.58 -7.48 -23.68
N TRP A 523 -23.27 -8.20 -22.60
CA TRP A 523 -21.93 -8.25 -22.00
C TRP A 523 -21.11 -9.41 -22.53
N LYS A 524 -19.89 -9.11 -22.97
CA LYS A 524 -18.88 -10.12 -23.29
C LYS A 524 -18.31 -10.73 -22.01
N SER A 525 -18.21 -12.05 -22.00
CA SER A 525 -17.63 -12.81 -20.88
C SER A 525 -16.18 -13.18 -21.18
N LEU A 526 -15.35 -13.09 -20.13
CA LEU A 526 -13.97 -13.55 -20.11
C LEU A 526 -13.84 -14.65 -19.06
N SER A 527 -13.21 -15.76 -19.44
CA SER A 527 -12.92 -16.86 -18.51
C SER A 527 -11.54 -16.71 -17.91
N SER A 528 -11.42 -17.09 -16.64
CA SER A 528 -10.13 -17.17 -15.99
C SER A 528 -9.27 -18.32 -16.53
N ASN A 529 -7.95 -18.21 -16.36
CA ASN A 529 -6.94 -19.19 -16.71
C ASN A 529 -6.30 -19.76 -15.43
N PRO A 530 -6.73 -20.95 -14.97
CA PRO A 530 -6.21 -21.59 -13.75
C PRO A 530 -4.74 -22.04 -13.84
N ASP A 531 -4.13 -22.06 -15.03
CA ASP A 531 -2.72 -22.44 -15.21
C ASP A 531 -1.75 -21.29 -14.88
N LEU A 532 -2.28 -20.08 -14.65
CA LEU A 532 -1.48 -18.94 -14.23
C LEU A 532 -0.99 -19.08 -12.77
N PRO A 533 0.19 -18.52 -12.43
CA PRO A 533 0.71 -18.56 -11.07
C PRO A 533 -0.30 -17.98 -10.05
N GLY A 534 -0.64 -18.74 -9.02
CA GLY A 534 -1.61 -18.33 -7.99
C GLY A 534 -3.08 -18.48 -8.38
N CYS A 535 -3.39 -18.98 -9.58
CA CYS A 535 -4.76 -19.13 -10.09
C CYS A 535 -5.27 -20.58 -10.06
N SER A 536 -4.45 -21.52 -9.58
CA SER A 536 -4.85 -22.92 -9.41
C SER A 536 -6.07 -23.01 -8.51
N GLY A 537 -7.13 -23.64 -9.02
CA GLY A 537 -8.40 -23.78 -8.29
C GLY A 537 -9.36 -22.62 -8.48
N PHE A 538 -9.02 -21.57 -9.23
CA PHE A 538 -9.87 -20.40 -9.48
C PHE A 538 -10.40 -20.37 -10.92
N SER A 539 -11.27 -21.32 -11.29
CA SER A 539 -12.02 -21.26 -12.56
C SER A 539 -13.30 -20.46 -12.37
N PHE A 540 -13.42 -19.33 -13.08
CA PHE A 540 -14.56 -18.41 -13.01
C PHE A 540 -14.72 -17.65 -14.34
N ASP A 541 -15.84 -16.96 -14.49
CA ASP A 541 -16.05 -15.97 -15.54
C ASP A 541 -16.16 -14.56 -14.93
N THR A 542 -15.76 -13.56 -15.70
CA THR A 542 -15.94 -12.13 -15.41
C THR A 542 -16.36 -11.38 -16.66
N VAL A 543 -16.71 -10.11 -16.51
CA VAL A 543 -17.08 -9.23 -17.63
C VAL A 543 -15.83 -8.71 -18.34
N ASP A 544 -15.91 -8.52 -19.65
CA ASP A 544 -14.89 -7.83 -20.44
C ASP A 544 -14.67 -6.38 -19.94
N ALA A 545 -13.42 -5.91 -20.03
CA ALA A 545 -13.04 -4.59 -19.57
C ALA A 545 -13.87 -3.47 -20.21
N ALA A 546 -14.19 -3.58 -21.51
CA ALA A 546 -14.99 -2.58 -22.22
C ALA A 546 -16.45 -2.51 -21.76
N ASP A 547 -16.97 -3.62 -21.22
CA ASP A 547 -18.35 -3.73 -20.74
C ASP A 547 -18.47 -3.54 -19.21
N SER A 548 -17.33 -3.38 -18.50
CA SER A 548 -17.26 -3.40 -17.03
C SER A 548 -18.21 -2.39 -16.39
N LYS A 549 -18.20 -1.13 -16.85
CA LYS A 549 -19.05 -0.07 -16.30
C LYS A 549 -20.53 -0.40 -16.40
N ASP A 550 -21.01 -0.68 -17.61
CA ASP A 550 -22.43 -0.92 -17.85
C ASP A 550 -22.91 -2.18 -17.13
N PHE A 551 -22.07 -3.21 -17.08
CA PHE A 551 -22.33 -4.43 -16.33
C PHE A 551 -22.47 -4.16 -14.82
N PHE A 552 -21.49 -3.50 -14.20
CA PHE A 552 -21.53 -3.23 -12.77
C PHE A 552 -22.63 -2.24 -12.40
N THR A 553 -22.95 -1.26 -13.26
CA THR A 553 -24.11 -0.39 -13.05
C THR A 553 -25.39 -1.21 -13.03
N TRP A 554 -25.59 -2.10 -13.99
CA TRP A 554 -26.75 -3.01 -14.00
C TRP A 554 -26.78 -3.94 -12.79
N PHE A 555 -25.63 -4.49 -12.39
CA PHE A 555 -25.52 -5.46 -11.30
C PHE A 555 -25.79 -4.81 -9.94
N MET A 556 -25.06 -3.74 -9.61
CA MET A 556 -25.18 -3.04 -8.34
C MET A 556 -26.53 -2.34 -8.20
N LYS A 557 -27.10 -1.81 -9.29
CA LYS A 557 -28.43 -1.20 -9.25
C LYS A 557 -29.50 -2.17 -8.75
N LYS A 558 -29.38 -3.47 -9.04
CA LYS A 558 -30.30 -4.47 -8.47
C LYS A 558 -30.16 -4.58 -6.95
N GLY A 559 -28.95 -4.52 -6.41
CA GLY A 559 -28.73 -4.49 -4.96
C GLY A 559 -29.30 -3.24 -4.31
N VAL A 560 -29.07 -2.08 -4.92
CA VAL A 560 -29.61 -0.80 -4.45
C VAL A 560 -31.15 -0.82 -4.46
N ASP A 561 -31.76 -1.15 -5.60
CA ASP A 561 -33.22 -1.10 -5.78
C ASP A 561 -33.97 -2.20 -5.02
N ALA A 562 -33.40 -3.42 -4.96
CA ALA A 562 -34.10 -4.59 -4.41
C ALA A 562 -33.73 -4.92 -2.97
N ALA A 563 -32.57 -4.49 -2.47
CA ALA A 563 -32.05 -4.92 -1.17
C ALA A 563 -31.64 -3.76 -0.25
N GLY A 564 -31.71 -2.51 -0.70
CA GLY A 564 -31.22 -1.38 0.10
C GLY A 564 -29.71 -1.45 0.35
N MET A 565 -28.97 -1.97 -0.64
CA MET A 565 -27.50 -1.99 -0.60
C MET A 565 -26.97 -0.57 -0.44
N ALA A 566 -26.17 -0.36 0.61
CA ALA A 566 -25.52 0.92 0.90
C ALA A 566 -23.98 0.83 0.88
N SER A 567 -23.44 -0.37 0.69
CA SER A 567 -22.03 -0.64 0.48
C SER A 567 -21.91 -1.95 -0.30
N PHE A 568 -20.83 -2.09 -1.06
CA PHE A 568 -20.54 -3.28 -1.84
C PHE A 568 -19.15 -3.80 -1.49
N GLU A 569 -19.00 -5.10 -1.36
CA GLU A 569 -17.71 -5.76 -1.26
C GLU A 569 -17.45 -6.58 -2.51
N SER A 570 -16.34 -6.31 -3.19
CA SER A 570 -15.81 -7.20 -4.22
C SER A 570 -14.64 -8.00 -3.66
N ASP A 571 -14.70 -9.31 -3.80
CA ASP A 571 -13.71 -10.23 -3.23
C ASP A 571 -12.84 -10.89 -4.31
N PHE A 572 -11.76 -11.54 -3.89
CA PHE A 572 -10.77 -12.17 -4.76
C PHE A 572 -10.26 -11.20 -5.84
N MET A 573 -10.07 -9.91 -5.50
CA MET A 573 -9.69 -8.88 -6.46
C MET A 573 -8.35 -9.21 -7.14
N ASN A 574 -7.41 -9.79 -6.41
CA ASN A 574 -6.16 -10.28 -6.98
C ASN A 574 -6.41 -11.33 -8.09
N GLN A 575 -7.33 -12.28 -7.89
CA GLN A 575 -7.65 -13.29 -8.90
C GLN A 575 -8.47 -12.71 -10.05
N ASN A 576 -9.45 -11.85 -9.77
CA ASN A 576 -10.23 -11.15 -10.80
C ASN A 576 -9.34 -10.45 -11.82
N VAL A 577 -8.24 -9.84 -11.36
CA VAL A 577 -7.28 -9.15 -12.21
C VAL A 577 -6.22 -10.09 -12.80
N ASN A 578 -5.57 -10.92 -11.98
CA ASN A 578 -4.37 -11.65 -12.40
C ASN A 578 -4.63 -13.02 -13.03
N CYS A 579 -5.85 -13.54 -12.93
CA CYS A 579 -6.21 -14.84 -13.49
C CYS A 579 -6.91 -14.75 -14.84
N VAL A 580 -7.01 -13.57 -15.46
CA VAL A 580 -7.68 -13.39 -16.77
C VAL A 580 -6.64 -12.93 -17.79
N ASP A 581 -6.41 -13.74 -18.84
CA ASP A 581 -5.35 -13.48 -19.83
C ASP A 581 -5.54 -12.11 -20.50
N ASP A 582 -6.76 -11.76 -20.91
CA ASP A 582 -7.08 -10.46 -21.52
C ASP A 582 -6.68 -9.26 -20.63
N PHE A 583 -6.77 -9.40 -19.30
CA PHE A 583 -6.37 -8.35 -18.36
C PHE A 583 -4.85 -8.24 -18.25
N ILE A 584 -4.13 -9.36 -18.08
CA ILE A 584 -2.67 -9.34 -17.85
C ILE A 584 -1.83 -9.27 -19.13
N GLU A 585 -2.45 -9.38 -20.31
CA GLU A 585 -1.78 -9.27 -21.62
C GLU A 585 -2.06 -7.93 -22.32
N SER A 586 -2.97 -7.11 -21.76
CA SER A 586 -3.31 -5.76 -22.24
C SER A 586 -2.78 -4.69 -21.30
N ALA A 587 -2.22 -3.61 -21.85
CA ALA A 587 -1.68 -2.52 -21.05
C ALA A 587 -2.76 -1.61 -20.42
N THR A 588 -4.04 -1.81 -20.74
CA THR A 588 -5.15 -0.95 -20.27
C THR A 588 -6.34 -1.72 -19.68
N ALA A 589 -6.51 -3.00 -20.00
CA ALA A 589 -7.78 -3.70 -19.71
C ALA A 589 -8.12 -3.81 -18.22
N THR A 590 -7.14 -4.02 -17.34
CA THR A 590 -7.33 -3.95 -15.87
C THR A 590 -7.79 -2.57 -15.42
N ASP A 591 -7.20 -1.49 -15.95
CA ASP A 591 -7.60 -0.13 -15.58
C ASP A 591 -9.05 0.13 -15.99
N ASP A 592 -9.41 -0.26 -17.21
CA ASP A 592 -10.77 -0.18 -17.75
C ASP A 592 -11.76 -1.03 -16.91
N PHE A 593 -11.36 -2.24 -16.51
CA PHE A 593 -12.17 -3.11 -15.64
C PHE A 593 -12.39 -2.50 -14.24
N LEU A 594 -11.32 -2.09 -13.56
CA LEU A 594 -11.37 -1.53 -12.21
C LEU A 594 -12.10 -0.18 -12.19
N SER A 595 -11.81 0.69 -13.14
CA SER A 595 -12.49 1.99 -13.28
C SER A 595 -13.96 1.80 -13.64
N GLY A 596 -14.32 0.85 -14.51
CA GLY A 596 -15.71 0.54 -14.81
C GLY A 596 -16.51 0.13 -13.57
N MET A 597 -15.95 -0.74 -12.72
CA MET A 597 -16.57 -1.12 -11.45
C MET A 597 -16.71 0.08 -10.50
N ALA A 598 -15.65 0.88 -10.35
CA ALA A 598 -15.63 2.04 -9.46
C ALA A 598 -16.58 3.16 -9.91
N ASP A 599 -16.61 3.46 -11.21
CA ASP A 599 -17.50 4.44 -11.83
C ASP A 599 -18.96 4.08 -11.66
N ALA A 600 -19.31 2.80 -11.88
CA ALA A 600 -20.66 2.30 -11.66
C ALA A 600 -21.11 2.50 -10.21
N ALA A 601 -20.24 2.19 -9.26
CA ALA A 601 -20.52 2.37 -7.85
C ALA A 601 -20.62 3.84 -7.45
N LEU A 602 -19.77 4.71 -8.02
CA LEU A 602 -19.82 6.15 -7.83
C LEU A 602 -21.14 6.75 -8.36
N GLU A 603 -21.59 6.34 -9.55
CA GLU A 603 -22.86 6.75 -10.15
C GLU A 603 -24.06 6.38 -9.24
N LEU A 604 -23.96 5.25 -8.56
CA LEU A 604 -24.97 4.75 -7.63
C LEU A 604 -24.76 5.21 -6.17
N ASN A 605 -23.75 6.05 -5.90
CA ASN A 605 -23.34 6.45 -4.55
C ASN A 605 -23.20 5.26 -3.58
N THR A 606 -22.58 4.18 -4.07
CA THR A 606 -22.32 2.94 -3.32
C THR A 606 -20.81 2.81 -3.05
N PRO A 607 -20.34 2.96 -1.81
CA PRO A 607 -18.95 2.70 -1.46
C PRO A 607 -18.59 1.23 -1.68
N ILE A 608 -17.34 0.99 -2.08
CA ILE A 608 -16.77 -0.32 -2.33
C ILE A 608 -15.64 -0.62 -1.33
N GLN A 609 -15.72 -1.81 -0.73
CA GLN A 609 -14.59 -2.51 -0.14
C GLN A 609 -13.99 -3.48 -1.16
N TRP A 610 -12.68 -3.42 -1.38
CA TRP A 610 -11.95 -4.43 -2.15
C TRP A 610 -11.23 -5.40 -1.22
N CYS A 611 -11.61 -6.68 -1.32
CA CYS A 611 -11.00 -7.78 -0.59
C CYS A 611 -10.07 -8.59 -1.50
N TYR A 612 -9.04 -9.21 -0.89
CA TYR A 612 -7.97 -9.90 -1.62
C TYR A 612 -7.29 -8.99 -2.66
N ALA A 613 -7.26 -7.67 -2.45
CA ALA A 613 -6.67 -6.74 -3.41
C ALA A 613 -5.15 -6.89 -3.49
N SER A 614 -4.61 -6.75 -4.70
CA SER A 614 -3.18 -6.57 -4.91
C SER A 614 -2.76 -5.12 -4.62
N PRO A 615 -1.49 -4.86 -4.26
CA PRO A 615 -0.97 -3.50 -4.16
C PRO A 615 -1.33 -2.63 -5.37
N ASN A 616 -1.24 -3.16 -6.59
CA ASN A 616 -1.58 -2.41 -7.81
C ASN A 616 -3.06 -2.01 -7.88
N SER A 617 -3.96 -2.82 -7.34
CA SER A 617 -5.39 -2.45 -7.21
C SER A 617 -5.56 -1.31 -6.19
N VAL A 618 -4.80 -1.32 -5.09
CA VAL A 618 -4.80 -0.21 -4.12
C VAL A 618 -4.32 1.08 -4.77
N PHE A 619 -3.28 1.02 -5.60
CA PHE A 619 -2.80 2.18 -6.37
C PHE A 619 -3.85 2.73 -7.32
N ALA A 620 -4.52 1.87 -8.08
CA ALA A 620 -5.59 2.27 -8.99
C ALA A 620 -6.68 3.06 -8.25
N SER A 621 -6.95 2.73 -6.98
CA SER A 621 -7.97 3.40 -6.20
C SER A 621 -7.71 4.87 -5.87
N LEU A 622 -6.52 5.40 -6.14
CA LEU A 622 -6.25 6.84 -6.06
C LEU A 622 -7.22 7.66 -6.92
N ASP A 623 -7.73 7.09 -8.00
CA ASP A 623 -8.66 7.71 -8.94
C ASP A 623 -10.12 7.29 -8.70
N PHE A 624 -10.39 6.46 -7.69
CA PHE A 624 -11.71 5.85 -7.47
C PHE A 624 -12.33 6.32 -6.14
N PRO A 625 -13.13 7.39 -6.14
CA PRO A 625 -13.82 7.87 -4.93
C PRO A 625 -14.74 6.84 -4.28
N ALA A 626 -15.32 5.93 -5.08
CA ALA A 626 -16.17 4.88 -4.55
C ALA A 626 -15.41 3.81 -3.77
N VAL A 627 -14.11 3.59 -4.03
CA VAL A 627 -13.33 2.55 -3.32
C VAL A 627 -12.77 3.12 -2.01
N THR A 628 -13.46 2.87 -0.90
CA THR A 628 -13.22 3.53 0.38
C THR A 628 -12.23 2.78 1.27
N ASN A 629 -12.19 1.44 1.15
CA ASN A 629 -11.40 0.60 2.04
C ASN A 629 -10.96 -0.73 1.42
N PHE A 630 -9.97 -1.35 2.06
CA PHE A 630 -9.33 -2.58 1.62
C PHE A 630 -9.17 -3.56 2.76
N ARG A 631 -9.52 -4.84 2.55
CA ARG A 631 -9.16 -5.88 3.51
C ARG A 631 -7.65 -6.14 3.45
N VAL A 632 -6.98 -6.02 4.59
CA VAL A 632 -5.52 -6.19 4.71
C VAL A 632 -5.12 -7.37 5.62
N SER A 633 -6.08 -7.97 6.31
CA SER A 633 -5.86 -9.23 7.03
C SER A 633 -6.31 -10.42 6.20
N PHE A 634 -5.80 -11.61 6.54
CA PHE A 634 -6.44 -12.86 6.16
C PHE A 634 -7.82 -13.03 6.80
N ASP A 635 -8.59 -13.98 6.28
CA ASP A 635 -9.82 -14.45 6.92
C ASP A 635 -9.53 -14.95 8.34
N PHE A 636 -10.39 -14.58 9.28
CA PHE A 636 -10.40 -14.99 10.67
C PHE A 636 -10.43 -16.51 10.80
N CYS A 637 -11.12 -17.16 9.86
CA CYS A 637 -11.15 -18.61 9.65
C CYS A 637 -9.76 -19.29 9.70
N TYR A 638 -8.73 -18.63 9.16
CA TYR A 638 -7.39 -19.21 9.02
C TYR A 638 -6.42 -18.80 10.13
N GLY A 639 -6.85 -17.89 11.02
CA GLY A 639 -6.01 -17.30 12.07
C GLY A 639 -5.06 -16.23 11.51
N HIS A 640 -4.26 -15.62 12.40
CA HIS A 640 -3.32 -14.54 12.04
C HIS A 640 -4.00 -13.30 11.45
N SER A 641 -5.31 -13.13 11.68
CA SER A 641 -6.08 -11.98 11.16
C SER A 641 -5.71 -10.65 11.84
N TYR A 642 -4.80 -10.69 12.81
CA TYR A 642 -4.23 -9.55 13.52
C TYR A 642 -3.02 -8.91 12.80
N GLU A 643 -2.46 -9.55 11.77
CA GLU A 643 -1.23 -9.11 11.09
C GLU A 643 -1.49 -8.00 10.05
N ILE A 644 -1.97 -6.84 10.51
CA ILE A 644 -2.38 -5.74 9.63
C ILE A 644 -1.38 -4.58 9.56
N GLY A 645 -0.38 -4.56 10.46
CA GLY A 645 0.43 -3.37 10.73
C GLY A 645 1.23 -2.85 9.53
N GLU A 646 1.89 -3.72 8.78
CA GLU A 646 2.72 -3.31 7.63
C GLU A 646 1.88 -3.02 6.38
N SER A 647 0.80 -3.79 6.14
CA SER A 647 -0.13 -3.58 5.01
C SER A 647 -0.92 -2.27 5.14
N SER A 648 -1.29 -1.91 6.38
CA SER A 648 -2.04 -0.67 6.67
C SER A 648 -1.26 0.60 6.33
N LEU A 649 0.09 0.54 6.29
CA LEU A 649 0.93 1.67 5.87
C LEU A 649 0.61 2.08 4.43
N LEU A 650 0.54 1.11 3.52
CA LEU A 650 0.36 1.37 2.10
C LEU A 650 -1.07 1.83 1.80
N VAL A 651 -2.08 1.15 2.34
CA VAL A 651 -3.49 1.50 2.12
C VAL A 651 -3.79 2.93 2.60
N TRP A 652 -3.30 3.29 3.78
CA TRP A 652 -3.44 4.66 4.31
C TRP A 652 -2.72 5.70 3.45
N ALA A 653 -1.49 5.41 3.02
CA ALA A 653 -0.71 6.30 2.18
C ALA A 653 -1.46 6.63 0.87
N LEU A 654 -2.25 5.69 0.35
CA LEU A 654 -3.02 5.85 -0.89
C LEU A 654 -4.45 6.38 -0.68
N GLY A 655 -4.79 6.82 0.53
CA GLY A 655 -6.04 7.57 0.78
C GLY A 655 -7.28 6.70 1.02
N ALA A 656 -7.10 5.39 1.25
CA ALA A 656 -8.14 4.49 1.72
C ALA A 656 -7.86 4.05 3.17
N VAL A 657 -8.77 3.29 3.78
CA VAL A 657 -8.54 2.66 5.09
C VAL A 657 -8.32 1.16 4.99
N ALA A 658 -7.50 0.66 5.89
CA ALA A 658 -7.33 -0.76 6.11
C ALA A 658 -8.53 -1.32 6.86
N SER A 659 -9.03 -2.48 6.42
CA SER A 659 -10.00 -3.32 7.14
C SER A 659 -9.29 -4.54 7.67
N LYS A 660 -9.54 -4.82 8.95
CA LYS A 660 -9.36 -6.15 9.51
C LYS A 660 -10.62 -6.97 9.17
N ASP A 661 -10.45 -8.26 8.99
CA ASP A 661 -11.55 -9.20 8.81
C ASP A 661 -12.44 -9.29 10.07
N THR A 662 -13.55 -10.00 9.94
CA THR A 662 -14.50 -10.31 11.01
C THR A 662 -13.82 -10.70 12.33
N LEU A 663 -14.55 -10.58 13.43
CA LEU A 663 -14.06 -10.90 14.76
C LEU A 663 -15.14 -11.49 15.66
N TRP A 664 -14.67 -12.13 16.72
CA TRP A 664 -15.48 -12.60 17.85
C TRP A 664 -15.12 -11.80 19.10
N THR A 665 -16.11 -11.53 19.93
CA THR A 665 -15.97 -10.84 21.22
C THR A 665 -15.87 -11.80 22.41
N THR A 666 -16.10 -13.09 22.16
CA THR A 666 -15.93 -14.18 23.13
C THR A 666 -15.19 -15.36 22.50
N ASN A 667 -14.79 -16.33 23.33
CA ASN A 667 -14.47 -17.67 22.83
C ASN A 667 -15.71 -18.36 22.26
N ASN A 668 -15.48 -19.24 21.30
CA ASN A 668 -16.49 -20.12 20.74
C ASN A 668 -16.39 -21.56 21.30
N ASP A 669 -15.82 -21.72 22.49
CA ASP A 669 -15.58 -23.00 23.18
C ASP A 669 -14.83 -24.05 22.37
N LYS A 670 -13.88 -23.60 21.54
CA LYS A 670 -13.10 -24.48 20.64
C LYS A 670 -13.97 -25.24 19.65
N THR A 671 -15.14 -24.70 19.32
CA THR A 671 -16.00 -25.26 18.29
C THR A 671 -15.59 -24.75 16.91
N GLU A 672 -15.78 -25.58 15.90
CA GLU A 672 -15.63 -25.15 14.52
C GLU A 672 -16.80 -24.23 14.15
N THR A 673 -16.51 -23.07 13.57
CA THR A 673 -17.54 -22.27 12.89
C THR A 673 -17.80 -22.87 11.51
N PRO A 674 -18.96 -22.62 10.89
CA PRO A 674 -19.30 -23.24 9.61
C PRO A 674 -18.21 -23.03 8.54
N GLY A 675 -17.57 -24.12 8.11
CA GLY A 675 -16.49 -24.10 7.11
C GLY A 675 -15.08 -23.80 7.64
N CYS A 676 -14.93 -23.57 8.95
CA CYS A 676 -13.69 -23.09 9.55
C CYS A 676 -13.25 -23.91 10.76
N LYS A 677 -11.98 -24.32 10.74
CA LYS A 677 -11.36 -24.94 11.92
C LYS A 677 -11.17 -23.89 13.00
N TRP A 678 -11.24 -24.33 14.24
CA TRP A 678 -10.88 -23.48 15.36
C TRP A 678 -9.40 -23.04 15.27
N THR A 679 -9.14 -21.77 15.59
CA THR A 679 -7.81 -21.15 15.63
C THR A 679 -7.62 -20.42 16.94
N VAL A 680 -6.37 -20.09 17.29
CA VAL A 680 -6.05 -19.33 18.51
C VAL A 680 -6.66 -17.92 18.54
N ASP A 681 -7.00 -17.36 17.38
CA ASP A 681 -7.74 -16.09 17.24
C ASP A 681 -9.13 -16.15 17.94
N HIS A 682 -9.69 -17.35 18.14
CA HIS A 682 -10.97 -17.56 18.85
C HIS A 682 -10.80 -17.74 20.37
N GLU A 683 -9.60 -17.66 20.94
CA GLU A 683 -9.44 -17.72 22.41
C GLU A 683 -10.01 -16.45 23.07
N THR A 684 -10.61 -16.57 24.26
CA THR A 684 -11.21 -15.42 24.99
C THR A 684 -10.20 -14.29 25.18
N VAL A 685 -8.94 -14.66 25.44
CA VAL A 685 -7.83 -13.71 25.65
C VAL A 685 -7.43 -12.95 24.38
N ALA A 686 -7.74 -13.49 23.18
CA ALA A 686 -7.46 -12.86 21.89
C ALA A 686 -8.60 -11.92 21.43
N ALA A 687 -9.82 -12.08 21.96
CA ALA A 687 -10.99 -11.28 21.56
C ALA A 687 -10.74 -9.77 21.73
N GLU A 688 -10.08 -9.35 22.81
CA GLU A 688 -9.72 -7.94 23.03
C GLU A 688 -8.79 -7.41 21.94
N LEU A 689 -7.77 -8.18 21.52
CA LEU A 689 -6.86 -7.80 20.45
C LEU A 689 -7.61 -7.58 19.14
N HIS A 690 -8.48 -8.52 18.76
CA HIS A 690 -9.20 -8.41 17.49
C HIS A 690 -10.13 -7.19 17.44
N ILE A 691 -10.79 -6.85 18.55
CA ILE A 691 -11.64 -5.66 18.65
C ILE A 691 -10.80 -4.38 18.60
N VAL A 692 -9.68 -4.34 19.33
CA VAL A 692 -8.76 -3.20 19.33
C VAL A 692 -8.20 -2.97 17.92
N LEU A 693 -7.72 -4.02 17.26
CA LEU A 693 -7.16 -3.91 15.90
C LEU A 693 -8.23 -3.58 14.86
N ALA A 694 -9.43 -4.15 14.95
CA ALA A 694 -10.53 -3.80 14.05
C ALA A 694 -10.89 -2.31 14.19
N LEU A 695 -11.08 -1.81 15.43
CA LEU A 695 -11.35 -0.40 15.67
C LEU A 695 -10.22 0.49 15.14
N MET A 696 -8.98 0.17 15.49
CA MET A 696 -7.83 1.02 15.19
C MET A 696 -7.36 0.90 13.73
N SER A 697 -7.82 -0.08 12.96
CA SER A 697 -7.64 -0.12 11.50
C SER A 697 -8.35 1.05 10.79
N THR A 698 -9.34 1.66 11.46
CA THR A 698 -10.28 2.67 10.92
C THR A 698 -11.16 2.16 9.76
N GLY A 699 -11.05 0.87 9.44
CA GLY A 699 -11.94 0.18 8.51
C GLY A 699 -13.25 -0.27 9.15
N PRO A 700 -14.02 -1.10 8.43
CA PRO A 700 -15.19 -1.79 8.95
C PRO A 700 -14.91 -2.58 10.22
N VAL A 701 -15.82 -2.47 11.19
CA VAL A 701 -15.84 -3.31 12.38
C VAL A 701 -17.11 -4.15 12.35
N GLY A 702 -16.98 -5.42 11.93
CA GLY A 702 -18.05 -6.39 11.91
C GLY A 702 -17.87 -7.47 12.96
N ILE A 703 -18.79 -7.52 13.92
CA ILE A 703 -18.86 -8.63 14.89
C ILE A 703 -19.55 -9.85 14.26
N SER A 704 -19.27 -11.03 14.81
CA SER A 704 -19.76 -12.29 14.25
C SER A 704 -20.09 -13.36 15.27
N ASP A 705 -20.23 -12.95 16.52
CA ASP A 705 -20.65 -13.79 17.63
C ASP A 705 -22.05 -14.38 17.38
N ALA A 706 -22.35 -15.48 18.07
CA ALA A 706 -23.70 -16.04 18.10
C ALA A 706 -24.63 -15.25 19.02
N ILE A 707 -25.94 -15.38 18.81
CA ILE A 707 -26.96 -14.95 19.79
C ILE A 707 -26.59 -15.51 21.18
N GLY A 708 -26.51 -14.61 22.17
CA GLY A 708 -26.17 -14.95 23.55
C GLY A 708 -24.66 -15.01 23.84
N MET A 709 -23.81 -14.82 22.84
CA MET A 709 -22.35 -14.90 22.95
C MET A 709 -21.65 -13.57 22.66
N THR A 710 -22.33 -12.43 22.78
CA THR A 710 -21.70 -11.12 22.58
C THR A 710 -21.26 -10.50 23.90
N ASN A 711 -19.99 -10.08 23.99
CA ASN A 711 -19.47 -9.31 25.11
C ASN A 711 -19.77 -7.81 24.92
N ALA A 712 -20.97 -7.40 25.35
CA ALA A 712 -21.41 -6.01 25.24
C ALA A 712 -20.48 -5.02 25.95
N THR A 713 -19.94 -5.38 27.12
CA THR A 713 -19.03 -4.52 27.89
C THR A 713 -17.77 -4.19 27.10
N LEU A 714 -17.21 -5.18 26.40
CA LEU A 714 -16.04 -5.00 25.56
C LEU A 714 -16.35 -4.12 24.34
N LEU A 715 -17.47 -4.35 23.67
CA LEU A 715 -17.90 -3.53 22.53
C LEU A 715 -18.21 -2.09 22.92
N GLN A 716 -18.80 -1.85 24.09
CA GLN A 716 -19.07 -0.50 24.59
C GLN A 716 -17.80 0.34 24.80
N ARG A 717 -16.60 -0.26 24.82
CA ARG A 717 -15.32 0.47 24.85
C ARG A 717 -14.88 1.01 23.49
N VAL A 718 -15.49 0.54 22.39
CA VAL A 718 -15.15 0.93 21.01
C VAL A 718 -16.23 1.75 20.30
N ILE A 719 -17.46 1.79 20.85
CA ILE A 719 -18.58 2.57 20.29
C ILE A 719 -19.09 3.67 21.22
N SER A 720 -19.73 4.66 20.60
CA SER A 720 -20.71 5.54 21.24
C SER A 720 -22.05 4.80 21.48
N LYS A 721 -22.94 5.43 22.25
CA LYS A 721 -24.26 4.87 22.60
C LYS A 721 -25.12 4.49 21.40
N ASP A 722 -24.99 5.16 20.24
CA ASP A 722 -25.75 4.84 19.01
C ASP A 722 -24.93 4.08 17.96
N GLY A 723 -23.81 3.49 18.38
CA GLY A 723 -23.04 2.54 17.58
C GLY A 723 -22.01 3.17 16.65
N TYR A 724 -21.75 4.48 16.71
CA TYR A 724 -20.60 5.06 16.00
C TYR A 724 -19.29 4.54 16.57
N LEU A 725 -18.37 4.17 15.69
CA LEU A 725 -17.03 3.70 16.03
C LEU A 725 -16.17 4.87 16.51
N LEU A 726 -15.58 4.74 17.71
CA LEU A 726 -14.67 5.73 18.28
C LEU A 726 -13.24 5.47 17.77
N GLN A 727 -13.03 5.70 16.48
CA GLN A 727 -11.78 5.40 15.78
C GLN A 727 -10.68 6.44 16.04
N PRO A 728 -9.39 6.08 15.89
CA PRO A 728 -8.27 7.05 15.85
C PRO A 728 -8.26 7.85 14.53
N SER A 729 -7.38 8.85 14.42
CA SER A 729 -7.26 9.70 13.22
C SER A 729 -6.56 9.01 12.04
N LYS A 730 -5.82 7.92 12.30
CA LYS A 730 -5.09 7.12 11.31
C LYS A 730 -5.26 5.62 11.61
N PRO A 731 -5.28 4.73 10.59
CA PRO A 731 -5.10 3.30 10.80
C PRO A 731 -3.86 2.99 11.64
N ILE A 732 -3.98 1.99 12.51
CA ILE A 732 -2.85 1.43 13.25
C ILE A 732 -1.88 0.78 12.26
N THR A 733 -0.59 1.05 12.45
CA THR A 733 0.48 0.51 11.59
C THR A 733 1.62 -0.01 12.43
N ALA A 734 2.49 -0.83 11.84
CA ALA A 734 3.78 -1.15 12.46
C ALA A 734 4.55 0.15 12.77
N VAL A 735 5.21 0.20 13.93
CA VAL A 735 6.08 1.33 14.27
C VAL A 735 7.42 1.20 13.54
N ASP A 736 8.17 2.30 13.41
CA ASP A 736 9.42 2.28 12.65
C ASP A 736 10.49 1.36 13.27
N SER A 737 10.49 1.14 14.59
CA SER A 737 11.40 0.18 15.23
C SER A 737 11.13 -1.28 14.84
N SER A 738 9.97 -1.61 14.26
CA SER A 738 9.68 -2.96 13.74
C SER A 738 10.56 -3.34 12.55
N PHE A 739 11.23 -2.37 11.91
CA PHE A 739 12.04 -2.58 10.70
C PHE A 739 13.56 -2.65 10.96
N LEU A 740 14.00 -2.69 12.23
CA LEU A 740 15.42 -2.80 12.59
C LEU A 740 15.98 -4.22 12.34
N ASP A 741 17.18 -4.34 11.73
CA ASP A 741 17.84 -5.64 11.42
C ASP A 741 18.19 -6.46 12.68
N ASN A 742 18.46 -5.77 13.79
CA ASN A 742 18.68 -6.37 15.11
C ASN A 742 17.57 -5.92 16.07
N SER A 743 16.31 -5.78 15.60
CA SER A 743 15.22 -5.37 16.47
C SER A 743 15.21 -6.29 17.69
N GLN A 744 15.42 -5.70 18.88
CA GLN A 744 15.13 -6.42 20.13
C GLN A 744 13.63 -6.70 20.26
N LEU A 745 12.81 -6.05 19.42
CA LEU A 745 11.40 -6.34 19.23
C LEU A 745 11.24 -7.71 18.57
N ASP A 746 10.89 -8.69 19.39
CA ASP A 746 10.43 -10.04 19.01
C ASP A 746 8.96 -10.11 19.40
N GLY A 747 8.08 -9.83 18.44
CA GLY A 747 6.64 -9.63 18.62
C GLY A 747 6.11 -8.46 17.79
N TYR A 748 4.89 -8.01 18.10
CA TYR A 748 4.22 -6.92 17.39
C TYR A 748 4.11 -5.68 18.26
N LEU A 749 4.53 -4.54 17.72
CA LEU A 749 4.29 -3.21 18.29
C LEU A 749 3.73 -2.33 17.18
N TYR A 750 2.46 -1.96 17.32
CA TYR A 750 1.75 -1.10 16.39
C TYR A 750 1.45 0.25 17.02
N GLY A 751 1.35 1.29 16.20
CA GLY A 751 1.12 2.67 16.62
C GLY A 751 0.08 3.39 15.76
N THR A 752 -0.69 4.28 16.40
CA THR A 752 -1.59 5.25 15.77
C THR A 752 -1.65 6.55 16.61
N TYR A 753 -2.41 7.54 16.16
CA TYR A 753 -2.64 8.80 16.86
C TYR A 753 -4.09 9.29 16.72
N SER A 754 -4.48 10.20 17.63
CA SER A 754 -5.82 10.78 17.72
C SER A 754 -5.77 12.31 17.90
N LEU A 755 -6.91 12.93 18.20
CA LEU A 755 -7.02 14.37 18.44
C LEU A 755 -6.07 14.83 19.55
N GLY A 756 -5.45 16.00 19.38
CA GLY A 756 -4.65 16.69 20.40
C GLY A 756 -3.43 15.86 20.79
N PRO A 757 -2.25 16.11 20.19
CA PRO A 757 -1.17 15.14 20.00
C PRO A 757 -1.19 13.98 21.00
N SER A 758 -1.91 12.91 20.63
CA SER A 758 -2.10 11.74 21.46
C SER A 758 -1.83 10.50 20.62
N TRP A 759 -1.07 9.57 21.18
CA TRP A 759 -0.61 8.37 20.48
C TRP A 759 -1.11 7.14 21.21
N ILE A 760 -1.45 6.11 20.44
CA ILE A 760 -1.89 4.83 20.98
C ILE A 760 -0.99 3.75 20.42
N PHE A 761 -0.44 2.95 21.33
CA PHE A 761 0.42 1.82 21.01
C PHE A 761 -0.26 0.53 21.45
N VAL A 762 -0.22 -0.48 20.58
CA VAL A 762 -0.74 -1.82 20.86
C VAL A 762 0.39 -2.80 20.69
N SER A 763 0.72 -3.54 21.75
CA SER A 763 1.75 -4.56 21.71
C SER A 763 1.25 -5.93 22.14
N PHE A 764 1.66 -6.97 21.43
CA PHE A 764 1.31 -8.36 21.67
C PHE A 764 2.38 -9.28 21.08
N GLN A 765 2.41 -10.54 21.51
CA GLN A 765 3.46 -11.52 21.23
C GLN A 765 4.88 -11.03 21.55
N ILE A 766 5.04 -10.07 22.46
CA ILE A 766 6.33 -9.52 22.86
C ILE A 766 7.08 -10.55 23.72
N ARG A 767 8.21 -11.10 23.25
CA ARG A 767 8.99 -12.05 24.06
C ARG A 767 9.78 -11.39 25.17
N ASN A 768 10.42 -10.27 24.86
CA ASN A 768 11.26 -9.52 25.79
C ASN A 768 10.72 -8.10 25.91
N PRO A 769 10.72 -7.48 27.10
CA PRO A 769 10.24 -6.12 27.26
C PRO A 769 10.96 -5.18 26.29
N PHE A 770 10.19 -4.36 25.59
CA PHE A 770 10.73 -3.49 24.54
C PHE A 770 10.56 -2.02 24.93
N THR A 771 11.61 -1.22 24.75
CA THR A 771 11.58 0.21 25.06
C THR A 771 11.07 1.00 23.87
N VAL A 772 9.93 1.66 24.04
CA VAL A 772 9.38 2.60 23.06
C VAL A 772 10.08 3.94 23.22
N THR A 773 10.52 4.51 22.10
CA THR A 773 11.25 5.79 22.06
C THR A 773 10.51 6.79 21.18
N LEU A 774 10.97 8.05 21.14
CA LEU A 774 10.41 9.08 20.25
C LEU A 774 10.40 8.69 18.76
N ARG A 775 11.22 7.72 18.35
CA ARG A 775 11.24 7.19 16.97
C ARG A 775 9.94 6.49 16.59
N ASP A 776 9.23 5.90 17.54
CA ASP A 776 8.03 5.11 17.29
C ASP A 776 6.76 5.97 17.16
N PHE A 777 6.88 7.28 17.39
CA PHE A 777 5.76 8.22 17.39
C PHE A 777 5.52 8.76 15.98
N TRP A 778 4.31 8.55 15.47
CA TRP A 778 3.82 9.21 14.26
C TRP A 778 2.43 9.81 14.50
N PRO A 779 2.21 11.12 14.21
CA PRO A 779 3.22 12.10 13.79
C PRO A 779 4.31 12.28 14.86
N PRO A 780 5.50 12.78 14.51
CA PRO A 780 6.56 13.00 15.48
C PRO A 780 6.11 13.95 16.58
N VAL A 781 6.59 13.74 17.81
CA VAL A 781 6.31 14.62 18.94
C VAL A 781 6.90 16.01 18.64
N LYS A 782 6.04 17.03 18.59
CA LYS A 782 6.45 18.42 18.33
C LYS A 782 6.82 19.09 19.64
N VAL A 783 8.10 19.43 19.82
CA VAL A 783 8.57 20.29 20.92
C VAL A 783 8.62 21.73 20.40
N GLU A 784 7.80 22.62 20.99
CA GLU A 784 7.83 24.04 20.63
C GLU A 784 9.16 24.67 21.04
N GLN A 785 9.78 25.44 20.14
CA GLN A 785 11.11 26.05 20.35
C GLN A 785 11.21 26.97 21.57
N SER A 786 10.06 27.44 22.10
CA SER A 786 10.01 28.28 23.30
C SER A 786 9.93 27.51 24.63
N LEU A 787 9.75 26.19 24.59
CA LEU A 787 9.64 25.36 25.79
C LEU A 787 10.97 24.65 26.04
N THR A 788 11.50 24.75 27.26
CA THR A 788 12.74 24.07 27.68
C THR A 788 12.57 22.57 27.93
N SER A 789 11.32 22.11 28.00
CA SER A 789 10.93 20.71 28.20
C SER A 789 9.46 20.53 27.86
N LEU A 790 9.12 19.38 27.28
CA LEU A 790 7.74 18.94 27.06
C LEU A 790 7.45 17.76 27.99
N MET A 791 6.31 17.77 28.69
CA MET A 791 5.87 16.61 29.46
C MET A 791 4.91 15.73 28.63
N LEU A 792 5.11 14.42 28.71
CA LEU A 792 4.15 13.42 28.26
C LEU A 792 3.58 12.69 29.46
N ALA A 793 2.28 12.40 29.42
CA ALA A 793 1.62 11.47 30.32
C ALA A 793 1.32 10.19 29.55
N TYR A 794 1.53 9.02 30.12
CA TYR A 794 1.04 7.78 29.52
C TYR A 794 0.35 6.89 30.54
N ARG A 795 -0.59 6.07 30.05
CA ARG A 795 -1.28 5.05 30.83
C ARG A 795 -1.51 3.80 30.01
N THR A 796 -1.58 2.66 30.69
CA THR A 796 -1.90 1.37 30.10
C THR A 796 -3.34 1.02 30.43
N PHE A 797 -4.15 0.71 29.42
CA PHE A 797 -5.60 0.55 29.56
C PHE A 797 -6.00 -0.48 30.64
N ALA A 798 -5.30 -1.62 30.71
CA ALA A 798 -5.62 -2.70 31.63
C ALA A 798 -4.88 -2.68 32.98
N SER A 799 -3.72 -2.01 33.07
CA SER A 799 -2.84 -2.12 34.26
C SER A 799 -2.64 -0.82 35.04
N SER A 800 -3.04 0.33 34.50
CA SER A 800 -3.08 1.58 35.26
C SER A 800 -4.25 1.58 36.25
N SER A 801 -4.06 2.20 37.41
CA SER A 801 -5.14 2.42 38.38
C SER A 801 -6.21 3.34 37.80
N ASP A 802 -7.43 3.26 38.33
CA ASP A 802 -8.48 4.22 38.02
C ASP A 802 -8.06 5.65 38.41
N CYS A 803 -8.39 6.60 37.54
CA CYS A 803 -8.14 8.02 37.76
C CYS A 803 -9.25 8.60 38.65
N LEU A 804 -9.03 8.61 39.96
CA LEU A 804 -10.01 9.10 40.94
C LEU A 804 -10.01 10.63 41.01
N ASP A 805 -11.18 11.26 40.90
CA ASP A 805 -11.37 12.71 41.01
C ASP A 805 -10.74 13.30 42.30
N GLY A 806 -9.99 14.38 42.15
CA GLY A 806 -9.25 15.07 43.22
C GLY A 806 -7.94 14.39 43.67
N ALA A 807 -7.60 13.20 43.16
CA ALA A 807 -6.37 12.51 43.53
C ALA A 807 -5.15 13.08 42.78
N ASP A 808 -3.95 12.90 43.36
CA ASP A 808 -2.70 13.07 42.61
C ASP A 808 -2.56 11.94 41.58
N ALA A 809 -2.49 12.30 40.30
CA ALA A 809 -2.50 11.36 39.18
C ALA A 809 -1.27 10.44 39.12
N ILE A 810 -0.11 10.93 39.60
CA ILE A 810 1.12 10.16 39.63
C ILE A 810 1.12 9.24 40.86
N GLN A 811 0.78 9.79 42.03
CA GLN A 811 0.78 9.02 43.28
C GLN A 811 -0.29 7.92 43.30
N SER A 812 -1.44 8.15 42.65
CA SER A 812 -2.51 7.16 42.52
C SER A 812 -2.22 6.05 41.50
N GLY A 813 -1.22 6.24 40.62
CA GLY A 813 -0.93 5.33 39.51
C GLY A 813 -1.88 5.47 38.30
N CYS A 814 -2.66 6.57 38.25
CA CYS A 814 -3.51 6.91 37.11
C CYS A 814 -2.69 7.12 35.83
N VAL A 815 -1.56 7.84 35.92
CA VAL A 815 -0.62 8.05 34.81
C VAL A 815 0.83 7.96 35.26
N THR A 816 1.71 7.71 34.30
CA THR A 816 3.16 7.95 34.44
C THR A 816 3.55 9.17 33.60
N MET A 817 4.42 10.02 34.15
CA MET A 817 4.91 11.23 33.48
C MET A 817 6.35 11.07 33.01
N VAL A 818 6.66 11.59 31.82
CA VAL A 818 8.00 11.58 31.23
C VAL A 818 8.33 12.96 30.68
N ALA A 819 9.47 13.50 31.08
CA ALA A 819 9.98 14.76 30.57
C ALA A 819 10.86 14.53 29.33
N ILE A 820 10.52 15.18 28.22
CA ILE A 820 11.36 15.24 27.02
C ILE A 820 12.19 16.52 27.08
N LYS A 821 13.50 16.39 26.85
CA LYS A 821 14.45 17.52 26.81
C LYS A 821 14.89 17.78 25.36
N ASP A 822 15.22 19.03 25.05
CA ASP A 822 15.44 19.63 23.72
C ASP A 822 16.42 18.96 22.73
N ASP A 823 17.08 17.86 23.08
CA ASP A 823 18.00 17.16 22.16
C ASP A 823 17.26 16.24 21.16
N VAL A 824 16.17 16.77 20.59
CA VAL A 824 15.25 16.08 19.66
C VAL A 824 15.80 16.09 18.23
N SER A 825 16.88 16.82 17.96
CA SER A 825 17.26 17.14 16.59
C SER A 825 17.87 15.99 15.78
N THR A 826 18.38 14.89 16.37
CA THR A 826 19.00 13.84 15.53
C THR A 826 18.97 12.35 15.93
N ASN A 827 18.59 11.90 17.15
CA ASN A 827 18.44 10.44 17.45
C ASN A 827 18.02 10.15 18.92
N SER A 828 16.77 9.76 19.23
CA SER A 828 16.22 8.38 19.23
C SER A 828 16.62 7.41 20.37
N SER A 829 17.14 7.86 21.53
CA SER A 829 17.45 6.96 22.66
C SER A 829 16.69 7.22 23.97
N GLY A 830 15.93 8.31 24.05
CA GLY A 830 15.08 8.59 25.21
C GLY A 830 13.98 7.55 25.32
N SER A 831 14.06 6.69 26.34
CA SER A 831 12.99 5.79 26.74
C SER A 831 11.76 6.61 27.14
N ILE A 832 10.62 6.37 26.50
CA ILE A 832 9.33 6.94 26.92
C ILE A 832 8.63 5.95 27.85
N PHE A 833 8.45 4.71 27.39
CA PHE A 833 7.90 3.64 28.22
C PHE A 833 8.41 2.29 27.74
N VAL A 834 8.20 1.26 28.56
CA VAL A 834 8.56 -0.12 28.24
C VAL A 834 7.28 -0.92 28.07
N VAL A 835 7.08 -1.52 26.89
CA VAL A 835 6.03 -2.52 26.71
C VAL A 835 6.46 -3.83 27.36
N PRO A 836 5.58 -4.48 28.14
CA PRO A 836 5.92 -5.72 28.83
C PRO A 836 6.00 -6.90 27.85
N SER A 837 6.63 -7.99 28.29
CA SER A 837 6.49 -9.28 27.61
C SER A 837 5.05 -9.79 27.69
N SER A 838 4.58 -10.41 26.61
CA SER A 838 3.33 -11.15 26.57
C SER A 838 3.45 -12.46 27.35
N SER A 839 2.32 -12.97 27.84
CA SER A 839 2.28 -14.28 28.49
C SER A 839 2.27 -15.38 27.43
N PHE A 840 3.16 -16.36 27.53
CA PHE A 840 3.18 -17.55 26.66
C PHE A 840 2.73 -18.81 27.42
N GLU A 841 1.99 -18.62 28.52
CA GLU A 841 1.63 -19.70 29.46
C GLU A 841 0.46 -20.58 28.97
N SER A 842 -0.38 -20.08 28.07
CA SER A 842 -1.52 -20.81 27.52
C SER A 842 -1.79 -20.44 26.06
N PRO A 843 -2.56 -21.25 25.29
CA PRO A 843 -2.89 -20.92 23.91
C PRO A 843 -3.55 -19.53 23.80
N GLY A 844 -3.01 -18.67 22.94
CA GLY A 844 -3.52 -17.33 22.71
C GLY A 844 -3.24 -16.31 23.81
N SER A 845 -2.63 -16.68 24.96
CA SER A 845 -2.29 -15.68 25.99
C SER A 845 -1.26 -14.66 25.49
N ASP A 846 -0.52 -15.02 24.46
CA ASP A 846 0.44 -14.17 23.77
C ASP A 846 -0.23 -13.13 22.88
N LEU A 847 -1.52 -13.34 22.55
CA LEU A 847 -2.37 -12.41 21.82
C LEU A 847 -3.08 -11.41 22.74
N SER A 848 -2.92 -11.49 24.07
CA SER A 848 -3.47 -10.48 24.97
C SER A 848 -2.79 -9.12 24.71
N PRO A 849 -3.53 -8.08 24.32
CA PRO A 849 -2.92 -6.82 23.93
C PRO A 849 -2.56 -5.98 25.15
N THR A 850 -1.40 -5.36 25.13
CA THR A 850 -1.12 -4.18 25.97
C THR A 850 -1.42 -2.92 25.15
N VAL A 851 -2.44 -2.18 25.55
CA VAL A 851 -2.82 -0.89 24.93
C VAL A 851 -2.33 0.26 25.80
N VAL A 852 -1.42 1.06 25.27
CA VAL A 852 -0.85 2.25 25.95
C VAL A 852 -1.29 3.51 25.21
N THR A 853 -1.87 4.47 25.92
CA THR A 853 -2.15 5.80 25.38
C THR A 853 -1.18 6.81 25.98
N VAL A 854 -0.58 7.63 25.11
CA VAL A 854 0.34 8.70 25.46
C VAL A 854 -0.33 10.03 25.10
N PHE A 855 -0.35 10.96 26.05
CA PHE A 855 -0.97 12.27 25.95
C PHE A 855 0.11 13.35 26.06
N GLN A 856 0.01 14.36 25.21
CA GLN A 856 0.84 15.54 25.28
C GLN A 856 0.20 16.62 26.16
N GLU A 857 1.04 17.30 26.94
CA GLU A 857 0.68 18.50 27.71
C GLU A 857 0.20 19.63 26.78
N CYS A 858 -0.86 20.34 27.15
CA CYS A 858 -1.27 21.55 26.46
C CYS A 858 -0.15 22.61 26.53
N PRO A 859 0.31 23.15 25.40
CA PRO A 859 1.27 24.25 25.40
C PRO A 859 0.73 25.42 26.22
N HIS A 860 1.59 26.00 27.06
CA HIS A 860 1.37 27.22 27.86
C HIS A 860 0.61 27.12 29.18
N ASN A 861 -0.19 26.07 29.42
CA ASN A 861 -0.99 25.96 30.66
C ASN A 861 -0.71 24.72 31.50
N GLY A 862 -0.02 23.73 30.94
CA GLY A 862 0.36 22.49 31.61
C GLY A 862 -0.76 21.50 31.92
N VAL A 863 -1.95 21.75 31.40
CA VAL A 863 -3.10 20.85 31.53
C VAL A 863 -2.92 19.67 30.57
N PHE A 864 -3.28 18.47 31.02
CA PHE A 864 -3.49 17.33 30.12
C PHE A 864 -4.97 17.07 29.97
N PHE A 865 -5.40 16.82 28.73
CA PHE A 865 -6.73 16.29 28.45
C PHE A 865 -6.61 14.82 28.10
N LEU A 866 -7.18 13.95 28.93
CA LEU A 866 -7.10 12.50 28.75
C LEU A 866 -8.33 11.91 28.04
N GLY A 867 -9.42 12.67 27.93
CA GLY A 867 -10.64 12.24 27.26
C GLY A 867 -11.45 11.20 28.03
N GLU A 868 -12.09 10.27 27.30
CA GLU A 868 -12.91 9.18 27.86
C GLU A 868 -12.04 7.96 28.19
N LEU A 869 -11.55 7.88 29.43
CA LEU A 869 -10.59 6.85 29.84
C LEU A 869 -11.13 5.41 29.84
N ASN A 870 -12.44 5.23 29.73
CA ASN A 870 -13.10 3.93 29.58
C ASN A 870 -13.21 3.46 28.12
N LYS A 871 -12.71 4.24 27.14
CA LYS A 871 -12.65 3.89 25.72
C LYS A 871 -11.23 3.58 25.29
N TYR A 872 -11.04 2.66 24.33
CA TYR A 872 -9.70 2.32 23.81
C TYR A 872 -9.05 3.49 23.06
N VAL A 873 -9.84 4.34 22.42
CA VAL A 873 -9.40 5.58 21.78
C VAL A 873 -10.00 6.75 22.55
N ALA A 874 -9.38 7.05 23.69
CA ALA A 874 -9.89 8.01 24.66
C ALA A 874 -10.10 9.44 24.09
N LEU A 875 -9.39 9.80 23.02
CA LEU A 875 -9.47 11.08 22.32
C LEU A 875 -9.93 10.95 20.87
N SER A 876 -10.86 10.05 20.57
CA SER A 876 -11.33 9.82 19.20
C SER A 876 -11.84 11.12 18.54
N PRO A 877 -11.41 11.48 17.31
CA PRO A 877 -11.96 12.63 16.56
C PRO A 877 -13.45 12.48 16.21
N ARG A 878 -14.01 11.27 16.33
CA ARG A 878 -15.46 11.06 16.21
C ARG A 878 -16.22 11.62 17.42
N ARG A 879 -15.60 11.57 18.61
CA ARG A 879 -16.12 12.14 19.86
C ARG A 879 -15.73 13.59 20.03
N PHE A 880 -14.47 13.93 19.83
CA PHE A 880 -13.92 15.24 20.11
C PHE A 880 -13.61 15.95 18.79
N LYS A 881 -14.28 17.07 18.52
CA LYS A 881 -14.13 17.81 17.25
C LYS A 881 -13.01 18.82 17.27
N SER A 882 -12.72 19.39 18.43
CA SER A 882 -11.59 20.28 18.61
C SER A 882 -11.08 20.21 20.04
N LEU A 883 -9.79 20.48 20.16
CA LEU A 883 -9.08 20.67 21.42
C LEU A 883 -8.26 21.94 21.29
N THR A 884 -8.66 23.00 21.98
CA THR A 884 -7.96 24.28 21.94
C THR A 884 -7.31 24.55 23.28
N CYS A 885 -5.98 24.57 23.30
CA CYS A 885 -5.18 24.98 24.46
C CYS A 885 -4.97 26.49 24.41
N THR A 886 -5.26 27.18 25.50
CA THR A 886 -5.01 28.62 25.70
C THR A 886 -4.20 28.82 26.98
N LYS A 887 -3.65 30.03 27.19
CA LYS A 887 -2.95 30.35 28.45
C LYS A 887 -3.90 30.28 29.65
N GLU A 888 -5.17 30.57 29.41
CA GLU A 888 -6.21 30.61 30.42
C GLU A 888 -6.77 29.23 30.74
N GLY A 889 -6.59 28.23 29.87
CA GLY A 889 -7.06 26.85 30.07
C GLY A 889 -7.35 26.13 28.76
N ILE A 890 -8.36 25.25 28.74
CA ILE A 890 -8.64 24.35 27.60
C ILE A 890 -10.10 24.43 27.18
N SER A 891 -10.35 24.38 25.88
CA SER A 891 -11.69 24.30 25.29
C SER A 891 -11.81 23.02 24.48
N VAL A 892 -12.89 22.27 24.71
CA VAL A 892 -13.15 21.00 24.02
C VAL A 892 -14.55 21.03 23.40
N MET A 893 -14.64 20.64 22.12
CA MET A 893 -15.91 20.40 21.45
C MET A 893 -16.20 18.90 21.42
N ILE A 894 -17.35 18.51 21.94
CA ILE A 894 -17.76 17.11 22.14
C ILE A 894 -19.01 16.84 21.33
N GLN A 895 -19.01 15.76 20.56
CA GLN A 895 -20.17 15.24 19.85
C GLN A 895 -20.67 13.98 20.56
N GLY A 896 -21.99 13.82 20.69
CA GLY A 896 -22.53 12.54 21.14
C GLY A 896 -23.99 12.32 20.79
N SER A 897 -24.49 11.20 21.29
CA SER A 897 -25.89 10.81 21.12
C SER A 897 -26.76 11.35 22.24
N LYS A 898 -28.05 11.53 21.95
CA LYS A 898 -29.01 12.00 22.95
C LYS A 898 -28.99 11.13 24.21
N ASP A 899 -28.98 11.79 25.37
CA ASP A 899 -28.92 11.20 26.71
C ASP A 899 -27.67 10.31 26.90
N GLU A 900 -26.62 10.51 26.11
CA GLU A 900 -25.31 9.92 26.34
C GLU A 900 -24.56 10.76 27.38
N ILE A 901 -23.95 10.07 28.34
CA ILE A 901 -23.07 10.70 29.33
C ILE A 901 -21.64 10.45 28.88
N VAL A 902 -20.93 11.53 28.56
CA VAL A 902 -19.51 11.51 28.20
C VAL A 902 -18.71 11.91 29.44
N GLU A 903 -17.84 11.04 29.92
CA GLU A 903 -16.98 11.31 31.07
C GLU A 903 -15.61 11.80 30.61
N LEU A 904 -15.29 13.04 30.92
CA LEU A 904 -14.05 13.70 30.58
C LEU A 904 -13.07 13.60 31.74
N THR A 905 -11.80 13.32 31.45
CA THR A 905 -10.73 13.35 32.45
C THR A 905 -9.65 14.35 32.06
N PHE A 906 -9.22 15.16 33.03
CA PHE A 906 -8.17 16.16 32.91
C PHE A 906 -7.12 15.95 34.00
N LEU A 907 -5.88 16.37 33.73
CA LEU A 907 -4.84 16.51 34.74
C LEU A 907 -4.51 17.99 34.90
N LEU A 908 -4.72 18.52 36.10
CA LEU A 908 -4.53 19.92 36.41
C LEU A 908 -3.20 20.11 37.15
N PRO A 909 -2.26 20.92 36.64
CA PRO A 909 -1.01 21.17 37.33
C PRO A 909 -1.27 21.99 38.60
N ARG A 910 -0.71 21.53 39.71
CA ARG A 910 -0.77 22.20 41.02
C ARG A 910 0.63 22.40 41.53
N THR A 911 0.91 23.61 42.02
CA THR A 911 2.24 23.97 42.54
C THR A 911 2.15 24.22 44.04
N ILE A 912 2.92 23.46 44.81
CA ILE A 912 3.13 23.71 46.24
C ILE A 912 4.64 23.89 46.45
N GLY A 913 5.07 25.14 46.59
CA GLY A 913 6.49 25.49 46.62
C GLY A 913 7.13 25.26 45.25
N THR A 914 8.13 24.37 45.17
CA THR A 914 8.81 23.99 43.92
C THR A 914 8.33 22.66 43.34
N LYS A 915 7.46 21.93 44.04
CA LYS A 915 6.94 20.65 43.59
C LYS A 915 5.67 20.87 42.77
N ILE A 916 5.68 20.36 41.54
CA ILE A 916 4.50 20.25 40.70
C ILE A 916 3.89 18.86 40.94
N TRP A 917 2.59 18.82 41.14
CA TRP A 917 1.79 17.59 41.10
C TRP A 917 0.58 17.80 40.20
N TYR A 918 -0.08 16.71 39.81
CA TYR A 918 -1.17 16.76 38.85
C TYR A 918 -2.44 16.23 39.51
N GLU A 919 -3.44 17.09 39.71
CA GLU A 919 -4.74 16.70 40.23
C GLU A 919 -5.59 16.11 39.11
N VAL A 920 -6.13 14.91 39.32
CA VAL A 920 -7.14 14.33 38.43
C VAL A 920 -8.43 15.11 38.61
N TRP A 921 -9.02 15.56 37.51
CA TRP A 921 -10.34 16.16 37.50
C TRP A 921 -11.25 15.43 36.51
N GLN A 922 -12.44 15.02 36.95
CA GLN A 922 -13.42 14.34 36.11
C GLN A 922 -14.71 15.16 35.96
N GLU A 923 -15.26 15.20 34.75
CA GLU A 923 -16.53 15.90 34.47
C GLU A 923 -17.43 15.04 33.59
N LYS A 924 -18.73 15.00 33.95
CA LYS A 924 -19.74 14.25 33.19
C LYS A 924 -20.59 15.20 32.37
N VAL A 925 -20.46 15.11 31.06
CA VAL A 925 -21.24 15.90 30.11
C VAL A 925 -22.44 15.09 29.64
N ASN A 926 -23.64 15.59 29.92
CA ASN A 926 -24.87 15.00 29.39
C ASN A 926 -25.22 15.64 28.05
N ILE A 927 -25.33 14.81 27.01
CA ILE A 927 -25.68 15.26 25.66
C ILE A 927 -27.21 15.37 25.56
N SER A 928 -27.72 16.61 25.57
CA SER A 928 -29.15 16.92 25.66
C SER A 928 -29.95 16.58 24.41
N GLU A 929 -29.33 16.69 23.22
CA GLU A 929 -29.96 16.47 21.92
C GLU A 929 -29.10 15.56 21.04
N LYS A 930 -29.74 14.88 20.09
CA LYS A 930 -29.04 13.97 19.18
C LYS A 930 -28.13 14.79 18.26
N ASP A 931 -26.88 14.35 18.11
CA ASP A 931 -25.87 15.01 17.29
C ASP A 931 -25.51 16.43 17.79
N ALA A 932 -25.81 16.76 19.05
CA ALA A 932 -25.44 18.03 19.64
C ALA A 932 -23.92 18.15 19.82
N LEU A 933 -23.42 19.36 19.61
CA LEU A 933 -22.06 19.74 19.96
C LEU A 933 -22.09 20.44 21.33
N ALA A 934 -21.45 19.83 22.32
CA ALA A 934 -21.24 20.44 23.62
C ALA A 934 -19.86 21.09 23.67
N ARG A 935 -19.78 22.38 24.03
CA ARG A 935 -18.53 23.06 24.30
C ARG A 935 -18.27 23.10 25.80
N VAL A 936 -17.10 22.61 26.19
CA VAL A 936 -16.62 22.68 27.58
C VAL A 936 -15.40 23.58 27.62
N ASP A 937 -15.55 24.75 28.22
CA ASP A 937 -14.45 25.67 28.50
C ASP A 937 -14.00 25.51 29.95
N PHE A 938 -12.75 25.10 30.12
CA PHE A 938 -12.08 25.03 31.42
C PHE A 938 -11.11 26.20 31.54
N ARG A 939 -11.24 27.03 32.59
CA ARG A 939 -10.34 28.15 32.89
C ARG A 939 -9.62 27.94 34.22
N MET A 940 -8.31 28.21 34.24
CA MET A 940 -7.41 28.02 35.39
C MET A 940 -7.48 29.16 36.44
N THR A 941 -8.39 30.13 36.35
CA THR A 941 -8.46 31.25 37.31
C THR A 941 -8.66 30.76 38.75
N ASP A 942 -8.16 31.52 39.74
CA ASP A 942 -8.16 31.20 41.19
C ASP A 942 -9.54 30.79 41.78
N HIS A 943 -10.61 31.03 41.04
CA HIS A 943 -11.93 30.47 41.27
C HIS A 943 -12.38 29.72 40.02
N MET A 944 -12.68 28.43 40.18
CA MET A 944 -13.17 27.53 39.13
C MET A 944 -14.53 28.01 38.58
N ASN A 945 -14.51 28.97 37.65
CA ASN A 945 -15.71 29.38 36.94
C ASN A 945 -15.97 28.41 35.79
N ARG A 946 -17.07 27.67 35.90
CA ARG A 946 -17.58 26.75 34.88
C ARG A 946 -18.44 27.54 33.91
N GLU A 947 -18.14 27.47 32.62
CA GLU A 947 -19.03 27.94 31.57
C GLU A 947 -19.24 26.77 30.60
N MET A 948 -20.37 26.08 30.73
CA MET A 948 -20.81 25.09 29.74
C MET A 948 -21.69 25.81 28.74
N ILE A 949 -21.26 25.83 27.49
CA ILE A 949 -22.02 26.42 26.40
C ILE A 949 -22.50 25.26 25.52
N PHE A 950 -23.80 25.04 25.50
CA PHE A 950 -24.40 24.11 24.54
C PHE A 950 -24.55 24.87 23.22
N VAL A 951 -23.88 24.39 22.17
CA VAL A 951 -23.98 24.99 20.84
C VAL A 951 -24.86 24.06 20.01
N THR A 952 -26.10 24.47 19.75
CA THR A 952 -26.96 23.76 18.79
C THR A 952 -26.49 24.08 17.38
N ARG A 953 -26.57 23.11 16.47
CA ARG A 953 -26.09 23.22 15.07
C ARG A 953 -26.71 24.37 14.24
N GLU A 954 -27.73 25.04 14.76
CA GLU A 954 -28.40 26.20 14.15
C GLU A 954 -27.76 27.57 14.51
N GLU A 955 -26.82 27.60 15.48
CA GLU A 955 -26.01 28.76 15.88
C GLU A 955 -24.51 28.53 15.61
#